data_AF-A0A1A8XYW4-F1
#
_entry.id   AF-A0A1A8XYW4-F1
#
_cell.length_a   1.000
_cell.length_b   1.000
_cell.length_c   1.000
_cell.angle_alpha   90.00
_cell.angle_beta   90.00
_cell.angle_gamma   90.00
#
_symmetry.space_group_name_H-M   'P 1'
#
loop_
_entity.id
_entity.type
_entity.pdbx_description
1 polymer ?
#
loop_
_entity_poly.entity_id
_entity_poly.type
_entity_poly.pdbx_seq_one_letter_code
_entity_poly.pdbx_strand_id
1 'polypeptide(L)'
;MPHVGSMSHRASGSSSSIGVPHHAVVWLAYITFVVYGSLVPLDFHPRPLDQAWAAFQHLRMLQVGAQGRADWVANGFLFLPVGFLTAVLFADHKTRLARLSLLVAAALFCFALAVAVEFTQLFFPPRTVSQNDVIAESIGSVLGIIFAVYWSHWFREVLATVLGKLGHLLTRVLQAYAVVYIALSLLPFDFVLSLAELAAKAHSDTWGWFLAASSTSRGPVILVAKILAEILAVVPLGLMLARRNATRKLPATRHAVLYGILLGLAIEAVQFFMFSGISQGASLLTRAAGIYGGARLWRQQMLLRDLHLHARSRRLIFSLSLFYLLALVAVNGFFDHSWHGVELAGKTLAETRFLPFYYHYYTTEQAALLSLLSVVMMYAPVGVLAWLCWWPPAMAFWAAALTATSIESSKLFLTGLHPDPTNVLIGAMAAWSVIKLLQRLEEASTLTGELGPVSAARPVVQPAGQASSSTSGRSPPQAWPALAATLMLTAWVVIDFPFRPLLIGLLLLCYAALLWFRPPLLWVAIPAAIPLLDLAPWSGRFYLDEFDFLIIVSLVVGYARTRPAPKSSNPDVVGLAVACLLALTFAISTLHGMLPLTPPDANSFTNYYSPYNALRIAKGALWALLIFVLARRFTLHGRNIRGWFASGMVVGLTGTIAVVIWERFVFPGLLNFTDDYRVTGPFSQMHTGGAEIETYLTAALPFAVVLTIRARSLATRLAGGLLLMGASYALAVTYSRGGYAGSSVALIIAALATLLPQPATTAARSGRGSAQAPVEVGLASNIGTSRSSVYRWSVPLVLIALAVAVALPIYSGSFAQQRMSRIGADLATRQAHWTDALAMRDPGLATTLFGMGIGRFPETHYWRSTEPKASNYRLETEAGNTFLRLGTGDAMYMEQFVSIEPGQEYVVHLDIRSPQSGASVSTSLCEKLLLTSGRCAAKTALVTGEGRQWQSHELRLASGDIGRGAWRPVKFSLHNASRTRVDIDNVQLLTAEGEQITRNGDFAQNLDRWFFSVDEHLPWHAKTMPVAILFDQGWFGLAAFGALVGLGIKRTTRSALRGDPLAGATLASLTGVLVIAALDTVIDTPRFLLLFLLLTWMGWAGGSSSNRHPA
;
A
#
# COMPACT_ATOMS: atom_id res chain seq x y z
N MET A 1 32.42 57.87 34.76
CA MET A 1 31.09 58.47 34.48
C MET A 1 31.30 59.74 33.67
N PRO A 2 30.38 60.17 32.77
CA PRO A 2 29.47 59.36 31.96
C PRO A 2 29.18 59.93 30.51
N HIS A 3 28.41 59.13 29.75
CA HIS A 3 27.37 59.46 28.75
C HIS A 3 27.62 60.32 27.49
N VAL A 4 27.39 59.70 26.32
CA VAL A 4 26.62 60.28 25.20
C VAL A 4 25.72 59.20 24.60
N GLY A 5 24.41 59.50 24.49
CA GLY A 5 23.38 58.61 23.95
C GLY A 5 23.27 58.65 22.43
N SER A 6 22.78 57.57 21.82
CA SER A 6 22.36 57.53 20.41
C SER A 6 20.89 57.14 20.30
N MET A 7 20.18 57.92 19.50
CA MET A 7 18.75 57.86 19.22
C MET A 7 18.36 56.59 18.45
N SER A 8 17.32 55.90 18.90
CA SER A 8 16.62 54.88 18.12
C SER A 8 15.45 55.52 17.35
N HIS A 9 15.58 55.64 16.03
CA HIS A 9 14.43 55.88 15.15
C HIS A 9 13.56 54.62 15.09
N ARG A 10 12.41 54.64 15.77
CA ARG A 10 11.27 53.76 15.45
C ARG A 10 10.56 54.35 14.24
N ALA A 11 10.81 53.79 13.06
CA ALA A 11 9.94 53.97 11.91
C ALA A 11 8.70 53.09 12.11
N SER A 12 7.63 53.71 12.61
CA SER A 12 6.26 53.21 12.51
C SER A 12 5.84 53.22 11.04
N GLY A 13 5.94 52.07 10.38
CA GLY A 13 5.31 51.84 9.08
C GLY A 13 3.79 51.75 9.27
N SER A 14 3.11 52.75 8.74
CA SER A 14 1.67 52.92 8.73
C SER A 14 0.94 51.73 8.11
N SER A 15 -0.04 51.22 8.85
CA SER A 15 -1.13 50.41 8.34
C SER A 15 -1.90 51.22 7.30
N SER A 16 -1.75 50.87 6.02
CA SER A 16 -2.61 51.34 4.94
C SER A 16 -3.29 50.16 4.25
N SER A 17 -4.61 50.27 4.17
CA SER A 17 -5.59 49.45 3.44
C SER A 17 -5.89 48.03 3.95
N ILE A 18 -7.17 47.81 4.22
CA ILE A 18 -7.85 46.52 4.32
C ILE A 18 -7.77 45.87 2.93
N GLY A 19 -6.62 45.29 2.59
CA GLY A 19 -6.47 44.40 1.45
C GLY A 19 -6.92 43.02 1.87
N VAL A 20 -7.96 42.47 1.23
CA VAL A 20 -8.30 41.04 1.36
C VAL A 20 -7.01 40.23 1.12
N PRO A 21 -6.65 39.28 2.00
CA PRO A 21 -5.45 38.49 1.80
C PRO A 21 -5.49 37.81 0.42
N HIS A 22 -4.43 37.90 -0.38
CA HIS A 22 -4.42 37.38 -1.76
C HIS A 22 -4.87 35.91 -1.90
N HIS A 23 -4.71 35.10 -0.85
CA HIS A 23 -5.18 33.72 -0.81
C HIS A 23 -6.71 33.56 -0.68
N ALA A 24 -7.41 34.54 -0.09
CA ALA A 24 -8.88 34.52 -0.02
C ALA A 24 -9.52 34.83 -1.37
N VAL A 25 -8.90 35.71 -2.17
CA VAL A 25 -9.33 35.98 -3.55
C VAL A 25 -9.15 34.71 -4.41
N VAL A 26 -8.01 34.03 -4.29
CA VAL A 26 -7.74 32.77 -5.01
C VAL A 26 -8.73 31.67 -4.58
N TRP A 27 -9.03 31.57 -3.28
CA TRP A 27 -10.02 30.63 -2.77
C TRP A 27 -11.43 30.90 -3.31
N LEU A 28 -11.88 32.15 -3.25
CA LEU A 28 -13.21 32.54 -3.75
C LEU A 28 -13.33 32.29 -5.26
N ALA A 29 -12.30 32.65 -6.03
CA ALA A 29 -12.25 32.41 -7.45
C ALA A 29 -12.33 30.90 -7.77
N TYR A 30 -11.61 30.07 -7.02
CA TYR A 30 -11.62 28.63 -7.25
C TYR A 30 -12.95 27.97 -6.84
N ILE A 31 -13.55 28.35 -5.71
CA ILE A 31 -14.89 27.85 -5.34
C ILE A 31 -15.92 28.25 -6.38
N THR A 32 -15.89 29.50 -6.84
CA THR A 32 -16.80 29.98 -7.89
C THR A 32 -16.60 29.18 -9.17
N PHE A 33 -15.35 28.88 -9.54
CA PHE A 33 -15.03 28.03 -10.68
C PHE A 33 -15.59 26.61 -10.53
N VAL A 34 -15.43 25.98 -9.37
CA VAL A 34 -15.96 24.62 -9.11
C VAL A 34 -17.48 24.61 -9.17
N VAL A 35 -18.15 25.53 -8.46
CA VAL A 35 -19.63 25.61 -8.46
C VAL A 35 -20.15 25.89 -9.87
N TYR A 36 -19.53 26.82 -10.61
CA TYR A 36 -19.90 27.08 -12.00
C TYR A 36 -19.70 25.85 -12.87
N GLY A 37 -18.51 25.23 -12.82
CA GLY A 37 -18.15 24.06 -13.63
C GLY A 37 -19.02 22.84 -13.37
N SER A 38 -19.51 22.66 -12.14
CA SER A 38 -20.46 21.61 -11.78
C SER A 38 -21.89 21.87 -12.26
N LEU A 39 -22.25 23.12 -12.59
CA LEU A 39 -23.59 23.52 -13.02
C LEU A 39 -23.73 23.78 -14.54
N VAL A 40 -22.62 24.02 -15.27
CA VAL A 40 -22.64 24.09 -16.75
C VAL A 40 -23.31 22.82 -17.31
N PRO A 41 -24.25 22.86 -18.27
CA PRO A 41 -24.58 23.95 -19.19
C PRO A 41 -25.55 25.02 -18.65
N LEU A 42 -25.88 25.02 -17.35
CA LEU A 42 -26.82 25.94 -16.70
C LEU A 42 -28.27 25.85 -17.22
N ASP A 43 -28.68 24.67 -17.67
CA ASP A 43 -30.06 24.39 -18.07
C ASP A 43 -30.93 24.07 -16.85
N PHE A 44 -31.52 25.09 -16.22
CA PHE A 44 -32.29 24.93 -14.99
C PHE A 44 -33.71 24.41 -15.26
N HIS A 45 -34.05 23.27 -14.67
CA HIS A 45 -35.39 22.68 -14.66
C HIS A 45 -35.91 22.59 -13.22
N PRO A 46 -36.96 23.35 -12.87
CA PRO A 46 -37.49 23.36 -11.51
C PRO A 46 -38.09 21.99 -11.13
N ARG A 47 -37.73 21.49 -9.94
CA ARG A 47 -38.30 20.28 -9.34
C ARG A 47 -38.88 20.60 -7.96
N PRO A 48 -40.00 19.98 -7.56
CA PRO A 48 -40.48 20.06 -6.18
C PRO A 48 -39.44 19.54 -5.19
N LEU A 49 -39.26 20.22 -4.05
CA LEU A 49 -38.21 19.91 -3.07
C LEU A 49 -38.37 18.52 -2.43
N ASP A 50 -39.61 18.09 -2.21
CA ASP A 50 -39.95 16.76 -1.72
C ASP A 50 -39.49 15.65 -2.69
N GLN A 51 -39.71 15.84 -3.99
CA GLN A 51 -39.27 14.91 -5.03
C GLN A 51 -37.74 14.92 -5.20
N ALA A 52 -37.12 16.09 -5.16
CA ALA A 52 -35.66 16.22 -5.22
C ALA A 52 -34.99 15.54 -4.01
N TRP A 53 -35.55 15.73 -2.81
CA TRP A 53 -35.06 15.11 -1.59
C TRP A 53 -35.23 13.58 -1.60
N ALA A 54 -36.39 13.07 -2.04
CA ALA A 54 -36.61 11.64 -2.19
C ALA A 54 -35.66 11.00 -3.22
N ALA A 55 -35.43 11.68 -4.35
CA ALA A 55 -34.45 11.24 -5.35
C ALA A 55 -33.02 11.20 -4.78
N PHE A 56 -32.64 12.18 -3.97
CA PHE A 56 -31.33 12.26 -3.33
C PHE A 56 -31.12 11.18 -2.25
N GLN A 57 -32.16 10.80 -1.51
CA GLN A 57 -32.09 9.69 -0.54
C GLN A 57 -31.85 8.32 -1.20
N HIS A 58 -32.27 8.17 -2.46
CA HIS A 58 -32.10 6.95 -3.25
C HIS A 58 -30.99 7.06 -4.31
N LEU A 59 -29.97 7.89 -4.06
CA LEU A 59 -28.78 7.96 -4.90
C LEU A 59 -28.18 6.56 -5.10
N ARG A 60 -27.98 6.18 -6.36
CA ARG A 60 -27.39 4.89 -6.71
C ARG A 60 -25.87 5.00 -6.74
N MET A 61 -25.21 3.93 -6.31
CA MET A 61 -23.80 3.72 -6.60
C MET A 61 -23.70 3.16 -8.02
N LEU A 62 -23.17 3.96 -8.96
CA LEU A 62 -23.07 3.56 -10.37
C LEU A 62 -21.93 2.56 -10.55
N GLN A 63 -22.12 1.54 -11.40
CA GLN A 63 -21.04 0.62 -11.79
C GLN A 63 -20.02 1.36 -12.64
N VAL A 64 -18.85 1.62 -12.07
CA VAL A 64 -17.79 2.39 -12.72
C VAL A 64 -16.99 1.47 -13.66
N GLY A 65 -17.38 1.43 -14.93
CA GLY A 65 -16.52 0.89 -16.01
C GLY A 65 -15.27 1.74 -16.22
N ALA A 66 -14.33 1.30 -17.07
CA ALA A 66 -13.05 2.01 -17.27
C ALA A 66 -13.19 3.50 -17.63
N GLN A 67 -14.22 3.88 -18.38
CA GLN A 67 -14.52 5.28 -18.73
C GLN A 67 -15.04 6.09 -17.54
N GLY A 68 -15.98 5.57 -16.75
CA GLY A 68 -16.50 6.29 -15.56
C GLY A 68 -15.45 6.50 -14.45
N ARG A 69 -14.29 5.82 -14.51
CA ARG A 69 -13.18 6.04 -13.56
C ARG A 69 -12.51 7.39 -13.79
N ALA A 70 -12.43 7.84 -15.04
CA ALA A 70 -11.87 9.15 -15.39
C ALA A 70 -12.70 10.26 -14.72
N ASP A 71 -14.02 10.20 -14.86
CA ASP A 71 -14.98 11.14 -14.26
C ASP A 71 -14.84 11.15 -12.73
N TRP A 72 -14.79 9.96 -12.11
CA TRP A 72 -14.64 9.82 -10.66
C TRP A 72 -13.33 10.44 -10.14
N VAL A 73 -12.21 10.20 -10.83
CA VAL A 73 -10.91 10.76 -10.45
C VAL A 73 -10.88 12.27 -10.72
N ALA A 74 -11.47 12.74 -11.81
CA ALA A 74 -11.56 14.16 -12.15
C ALA A 74 -12.33 14.95 -11.08
N ASN A 75 -13.46 14.45 -10.60
CA ASN A 75 -14.23 15.05 -9.50
C ASN A 75 -13.40 15.16 -8.21
N GLY A 76 -12.63 14.12 -7.88
CA GLY A 76 -11.68 14.16 -6.77
C GLY A 76 -10.56 15.20 -6.96
N PHE A 77 -9.96 15.29 -8.14
CA PHE A 77 -8.94 16.30 -8.46
C PHE A 77 -9.50 17.72 -8.43
N LEU A 78 -10.76 17.92 -8.84
CA LEU A 78 -11.43 19.20 -8.83
C LEU A 78 -11.61 19.75 -7.40
N PHE A 79 -11.97 18.89 -6.44
CA PHE A 79 -12.16 19.27 -5.04
C PHE A 79 -10.87 19.30 -4.20
N LEU A 80 -9.77 18.73 -4.70
CA LEU A 80 -8.48 18.79 -4.00
C LEU A 80 -8.01 20.22 -3.72
N PRO A 81 -8.01 21.16 -4.68
CA PRO A 81 -7.68 22.54 -4.37
C PRO A 81 -8.72 23.24 -3.48
N VAL A 82 -9.99 22.83 -3.49
CA VAL A 82 -11.02 23.35 -2.54
C VAL A 82 -10.58 23.05 -1.11
N GLY A 83 -10.28 21.79 -0.80
CA GLY A 83 -9.80 21.39 0.52
C GLY A 83 -8.49 22.08 0.90
N PHE A 84 -7.56 22.17 -0.04
CA PHE A 84 -6.27 22.82 0.17
C PHE A 84 -6.41 24.31 0.52
N LEU A 85 -7.11 25.07 -0.34
CA LEU A 85 -7.25 26.51 -0.19
C LEU A 85 -8.08 26.86 1.06
N THR A 86 -9.12 26.07 1.36
CA THR A 86 -9.93 26.22 2.58
C THR A 86 -9.06 26.03 3.82
N ALA A 87 -8.22 24.99 3.88
CA ALA A 87 -7.30 24.80 4.99
C ALA A 87 -6.21 25.89 5.09
N VAL A 88 -5.73 26.42 3.95
CA VAL A 88 -4.75 27.51 3.91
C VAL A 88 -5.32 28.81 4.48
N LEU A 89 -6.60 29.13 4.23
CA LEU A 89 -7.27 30.31 4.80
C LEU A 89 -7.26 30.30 6.33
N PHE A 90 -7.48 29.13 6.93
CA PHE A 90 -7.56 29.00 8.38
C PHE A 90 -6.21 28.79 9.10
N ALA A 91 -5.09 28.77 8.38
CA ALA A 91 -3.79 28.34 8.91
C ALA A 91 -3.03 29.39 9.79
N ASP A 92 -3.49 30.64 9.90
CA ASP A 92 -2.76 31.72 10.59
C ASP A 92 -2.96 31.81 12.11
N HIS A 93 -3.78 30.94 12.72
CA HIS A 93 -4.04 31.01 14.16
C HIS A 93 -3.00 30.29 15.02
N LYS A 94 -2.64 30.91 16.16
CA LYS A 94 -1.51 30.52 17.02
C LYS A 94 -1.82 29.39 18.03
N THR A 95 -3.08 29.15 18.39
CA THR A 95 -3.44 28.14 19.41
C THR A 95 -3.78 26.78 18.78
N ARG A 96 -3.37 25.69 19.45
CA ARG A 96 -3.48 24.32 18.93
C ARG A 96 -4.93 23.83 18.82
N LEU A 97 -5.77 24.16 19.79
CA LEU A 97 -7.18 23.74 19.83
C LEU A 97 -8.00 24.41 18.70
N ALA A 98 -7.80 25.72 18.51
CA ALA A 98 -8.46 26.47 17.44
C ALA A 98 -8.06 25.97 16.05
N ARG A 99 -6.81 25.53 15.85
CA ARG A 99 -6.39 25.00 14.55
C ARG A 99 -7.03 23.64 14.23
N LEU A 100 -7.20 22.76 15.21
CA LEU A 100 -7.88 21.48 15.02
C LEU A 100 -9.36 21.69 14.69
N SER A 101 -10.06 22.54 15.47
CA SER A 101 -11.45 22.87 15.20
C SER A 101 -11.63 23.49 13.82
N LEU A 102 -10.66 24.28 13.35
CA LEU A 102 -10.67 24.87 12.02
C LEU A 102 -10.38 23.88 10.88
N LEU A 103 -9.52 22.87 11.09
CA LEU A 103 -9.33 21.81 10.09
C LEU A 103 -10.57 20.91 9.98
N VAL A 104 -11.22 20.62 11.12
CA VAL A 104 -12.51 19.93 11.14
C VAL A 104 -13.58 20.79 10.46
N ALA A 105 -13.63 22.09 10.75
CA ALA A 105 -14.53 23.02 10.07
C ALA A 105 -14.27 23.10 8.56
N ALA A 106 -13.01 23.07 8.13
CA ALA A 106 -12.64 23.03 6.71
C ALA A 106 -13.14 21.75 6.04
N ALA A 107 -12.98 20.59 6.68
CA ALA A 107 -13.50 19.32 6.17
C ALA A 107 -15.04 19.32 6.11
N LEU A 108 -15.71 19.77 7.18
CA LEU A 108 -17.16 19.90 7.22
C LEU A 108 -17.69 20.85 6.15
N PHE A 109 -17.02 21.98 5.93
CA PHE A 109 -17.36 22.91 4.86
C PHE A 109 -17.22 22.24 3.49
N CYS A 110 -16.12 21.53 3.23
CA CYS A 110 -15.91 20.87 1.95
C CYS A 110 -16.94 19.75 1.70
N PHE A 111 -17.29 18.96 2.72
CA PHE A 111 -18.32 17.94 2.62
C PHE A 111 -19.70 18.54 2.42
N ALA A 112 -20.02 19.63 3.13
CA ALA A 112 -21.26 20.36 2.92
C ALA A 112 -21.33 20.96 1.50
N LEU A 113 -20.21 21.47 0.97
CA LEU A 113 -20.14 21.98 -0.39
C LEU A 113 -20.36 20.87 -1.42
N ALA A 114 -19.69 19.72 -1.28
CA ALA A 114 -19.86 18.57 -2.16
C ALA A 114 -21.33 18.10 -2.20
N VAL A 115 -21.93 17.87 -1.03
CA VAL A 115 -23.34 17.49 -0.92
C VAL A 115 -24.28 18.56 -1.49
N ALA A 116 -24.00 19.85 -1.23
CA ALA A 116 -24.83 20.93 -1.74
C ALA A 116 -24.75 21.10 -3.26
N VAL A 117 -23.55 20.99 -3.84
CA VAL A 117 -23.34 21.03 -5.29
C VAL A 117 -24.07 19.86 -5.94
N GLU A 118 -23.88 18.64 -5.43
CA GLU A 118 -24.53 17.45 -5.97
C GLU A 118 -26.06 17.53 -5.86
N PHE A 119 -26.60 17.97 -4.72
CA PHE A 119 -28.03 18.19 -4.57
C PHE A 119 -28.56 19.24 -5.57
N THR A 120 -27.78 20.30 -5.81
CA THR A 120 -28.16 21.37 -6.75
C THR A 120 -28.17 20.86 -8.19
N GLN A 121 -27.30 19.91 -8.57
CA GLN A 121 -27.27 19.34 -9.92
C GLN A 121 -28.57 18.63 -10.32
N LEU A 122 -29.41 18.18 -9.37
CA LEU A 122 -30.76 17.63 -9.66
C LEU A 122 -31.66 18.58 -10.45
N PHE A 123 -31.41 19.88 -10.33
CA PHE A 123 -32.15 20.93 -11.02
C PHE A 123 -31.53 21.32 -12.37
N PHE A 124 -30.41 20.72 -12.78
CA PHE A 124 -29.66 21.09 -13.99
C PHE A 124 -29.39 19.88 -14.91
N PRO A 125 -30.41 19.23 -15.51
CA PRO A 125 -30.17 18.20 -16.53
C PRO A 125 -29.33 18.78 -17.69
N PRO A 126 -28.46 17.99 -18.36
CA PRO A 126 -28.27 16.54 -18.28
C PRO A 126 -27.31 16.07 -17.17
N ARG A 127 -27.03 16.88 -16.13
CA ARG A 127 -26.17 16.45 -15.01
C ARG A 127 -26.72 15.21 -14.31
N THR A 128 -25.83 14.26 -14.07
CA THR A 128 -26.14 13.00 -13.38
C THR A 128 -25.56 13.05 -11.98
N VAL A 129 -26.42 12.82 -10.98
CA VAL A 129 -25.99 12.76 -9.58
C VAL A 129 -25.70 11.33 -9.13
N SER A 130 -24.65 11.12 -8.36
CA SER A 130 -24.25 9.80 -7.90
C SER A 130 -23.60 9.79 -6.52
N GLN A 131 -23.66 8.64 -5.83
CA GLN A 131 -22.88 8.46 -4.59
C GLN A 131 -21.37 8.48 -4.85
N ASN A 132 -20.94 8.08 -6.06
CA ASN A 132 -19.54 8.01 -6.41
C ASN A 132 -18.92 9.42 -6.39
N ASP A 133 -19.62 10.42 -6.92
CA ASP A 133 -19.11 11.79 -7.04
C ASP A 133 -18.95 12.44 -5.68
N VAL A 134 -19.97 12.34 -4.79
CA VAL A 134 -19.87 12.83 -3.40
C VAL A 134 -18.67 12.21 -2.67
N ILE A 135 -18.42 10.92 -2.87
CA ILE A 135 -17.27 10.23 -2.28
C ILE A 135 -15.96 10.74 -2.89
N ALA A 136 -15.87 10.88 -4.21
CA ALA A 136 -14.68 11.40 -4.89
C ALA A 136 -14.34 12.82 -4.43
N GLU A 137 -15.32 13.72 -4.42
CA GLU A 137 -15.16 15.11 -4.00
C GLU A 137 -14.73 15.21 -2.53
N SER A 138 -15.29 14.35 -1.68
CA SER A 138 -14.91 14.25 -0.27
C SER A 138 -13.46 13.77 -0.10
N ILE A 139 -13.05 12.73 -0.84
CA ILE A 139 -11.67 12.24 -0.85
C ILE A 139 -10.71 13.33 -1.32
N GLY A 140 -11.04 13.98 -2.44
CA GLY A 140 -10.31 15.12 -2.99
C GLY A 140 -10.09 16.21 -1.96
N SER A 141 -11.17 16.65 -1.31
CA SER A 141 -11.13 17.66 -0.26
C SER A 141 -10.21 17.29 0.91
N VAL A 142 -10.29 16.04 1.39
CA VAL A 142 -9.43 15.55 2.47
C VAL A 142 -7.96 15.55 2.02
N LEU A 143 -7.65 15.05 0.82
CA LEU A 143 -6.30 15.12 0.23
C LEU A 143 -5.80 16.56 0.10
N GLY A 144 -6.68 17.49 -0.27
CA GLY A 144 -6.40 18.92 -0.30
C GLY A 144 -5.98 19.47 1.06
N ILE A 145 -6.78 19.21 2.09
CA ILE A 145 -6.50 19.63 3.47
C ILE A 145 -5.17 19.04 3.96
N ILE A 146 -4.89 17.77 3.63
CA ILE A 146 -3.62 17.11 3.91
C ILE A 146 -2.48 17.88 3.27
N PHE A 147 -2.58 18.15 1.97
CA PHE A 147 -1.56 18.86 1.23
C PHE A 147 -1.32 20.26 1.83
N ALA A 148 -2.36 20.95 2.28
CA ALA A 148 -2.24 22.25 2.91
C ALA A 148 -1.44 22.21 4.21
N VAL A 149 -1.60 21.18 5.05
CA VAL A 149 -0.80 21.04 6.27
C VAL A 149 0.70 20.99 5.98
N TYR A 150 1.10 20.38 4.86
CA TYR A 150 2.51 20.14 4.54
C TYR A 150 3.10 21.24 3.66
N TRP A 151 2.30 21.76 2.73
CA TRP A 151 2.73 22.65 1.67
C TRP A 151 2.10 24.03 1.72
N SER A 152 1.23 24.37 2.69
CA SER A 152 0.69 25.73 2.83
C SER A 152 1.78 26.79 2.88
N HIS A 153 2.90 26.52 3.57
CA HIS A 153 4.03 27.44 3.60
C HIS A 153 4.71 27.58 2.25
N TRP A 154 4.98 26.45 1.57
CA TRP A 154 5.54 26.47 0.20
C TRP A 154 4.59 27.21 -0.74
N PHE A 155 3.30 26.96 -0.67
CA PHE A 155 2.28 27.60 -1.49
C PHE A 155 2.17 29.10 -1.19
N ARG A 156 2.11 29.51 0.08
CA ARG A 156 2.12 30.92 0.50
C ARG A 156 3.39 31.61 0.02
N GLU A 157 4.54 30.96 0.11
CA GLU A 157 5.81 31.47 -0.42
C GLU A 157 5.80 31.55 -1.94
N VAL A 158 5.33 30.53 -2.66
CA VAL A 158 5.22 30.53 -4.12
C VAL A 158 4.28 31.64 -4.57
N LEU A 159 3.10 31.75 -3.95
CA LEU A 159 2.14 32.81 -4.22
C LEU A 159 2.75 34.19 -3.91
N ALA A 160 3.45 34.35 -2.79
CA ALA A 160 4.17 35.59 -2.46
C ALA A 160 5.38 35.87 -3.38
N THR A 161 6.01 34.84 -3.96
CA THR A 161 7.13 34.96 -4.91
C THR A 161 6.61 35.37 -6.28
N VAL A 162 5.53 34.73 -6.74
CA VAL A 162 4.79 35.05 -7.97
C VAL A 162 4.14 36.43 -7.88
N LEU A 163 3.83 36.92 -6.67
CA LEU A 163 3.25 38.25 -6.46
C LEU A 163 4.26 39.33 -6.05
N GLY A 164 5.44 39.02 -5.47
CA GLY A 164 6.40 40.08 -5.05
C GLY A 164 7.84 39.75 -4.58
N LYS A 165 8.26 38.50 -4.30
CA LYS A 165 9.67 38.18 -3.90
C LYS A 165 10.44 37.47 -5.02
N LEU A 166 11.35 38.17 -5.71
CA LEU A 166 11.91 37.73 -7.01
C LEU A 166 13.05 36.68 -6.97
N GLY A 167 13.88 36.62 -5.92
CA GLY A 167 15.16 35.86 -5.94
C GLY A 167 15.09 34.33 -6.13
N HIS A 168 13.93 33.69 -5.96
CA HIS A 168 13.75 32.23 -6.10
C HIS A 168 12.68 31.81 -7.12
N LEU A 169 12.13 32.75 -7.91
CA LEU A 169 11.00 32.54 -8.80
C LEU A 169 11.20 31.37 -9.77
N LEU A 170 12.32 31.35 -10.51
CA LEU A 170 12.60 30.31 -11.50
C LEU A 170 12.62 28.90 -10.91
N THR A 171 13.23 28.69 -9.73
CA THR A 171 13.25 27.35 -9.09
C THR A 171 11.84 26.86 -8.80
N ARG A 172 10.99 27.76 -8.31
CA ARG A 172 9.63 27.42 -7.88
C ARG A 172 8.72 27.14 -9.06
N VAL A 173 8.85 27.91 -10.14
CA VAL A 173 8.13 27.66 -11.40
C VAL A 173 8.54 26.32 -12.00
N LEU A 174 9.84 25.99 -12.03
CA LEU A 174 10.29 24.68 -12.52
C LEU A 174 9.81 23.51 -11.63
N GLN A 175 9.72 23.71 -10.31
CA GLN A 175 9.12 22.72 -9.40
C GLN A 175 7.63 22.51 -9.69
N ALA A 176 6.87 23.60 -9.87
CA ALA A 176 5.46 23.53 -10.21
C ALA A 176 5.23 22.85 -11.57
N TYR A 177 6.04 23.20 -12.58
CA TYR A 177 6.03 22.57 -13.89
C TYR A 177 6.28 21.07 -13.80
N ALA A 178 7.23 20.62 -12.98
CA ALA A 178 7.51 19.20 -12.80
C ALA A 178 6.31 18.42 -12.24
N VAL A 179 5.57 19.01 -11.31
CA VAL A 179 4.35 18.40 -10.76
C VAL A 179 3.26 18.31 -11.84
N VAL A 180 3.03 19.41 -12.58
CA VAL A 180 2.05 19.45 -13.68
C VAL A 180 2.40 18.45 -14.78
N TYR A 181 3.67 18.36 -15.18
CA TYR A 181 4.13 17.41 -16.19
C TYR A 181 3.85 15.96 -15.80
N ILE A 182 4.11 15.58 -14.55
CA ILE A 182 3.80 14.23 -14.06
C ILE A 182 2.29 13.99 -14.05
N ALA A 183 1.50 14.95 -13.55
CA ALA A 183 0.04 14.82 -13.53
C ALA A 183 -0.55 14.66 -14.93
N LEU A 184 -0.10 15.46 -15.90
CA LEU A 184 -0.54 15.37 -17.30
C LEU A 184 -0.11 14.07 -17.97
N SER A 185 1.05 13.52 -17.59
CA SER A 185 1.53 12.24 -18.13
C SER A 185 0.67 11.06 -17.67
N LEU A 186 -0.10 11.22 -16.59
CA LEU A 186 -0.90 10.17 -15.95
C LEU A 186 -2.42 10.35 -16.13
N LEU A 187 -2.87 11.42 -16.80
CA LEU A 187 -4.29 11.61 -17.11
C LEU A 187 -4.75 10.61 -18.19
N PRO A 188 -5.94 9.99 -18.10
CA PRO A 188 -7.05 10.26 -17.17
C PRO A 188 -7.05 9.44 -15.87
N PHE A 189 -5.95 8.80 -15.49
CA PHE A 189 -5.83 7.94 -14.30
C PHE A 189 -6.76 6.71 -14.33
N ASP A 190 -7.06 6.19 -15.52
CA ASP A 190 -7.89 5.01 -15.76
C ASP A 190 -7.10 3.70 -15.57
N PHE A 191 -6.55 3.51 -14.37
CA PHE A 191 -5.74 2.34 -14.03
C PHE A 191 -6.49 1.03 -14.27
N VAL A 192 -5.73 0.01 -14.70
CA VAL A 192 -6.21 -1.37 -14.91
C VAL A 192 -6.44 -2.04 -13.55
N LEU A 193 -7.65 -2.57 -13.33
CA LEU A 193 -8.08 -3.11 -12.01
C LEU A 193 -8.45 -4.60 -12.03
N SER A 194 -8.46 -5.22 -13.21
CA SER A 194 -8.72 -6.64 -13.38
C SER A 194 -7.79 -7.27 -14.43
N LEU A 195 -7.64 -8.59 -14.37
CA LEU A 195 -6.86 -9.35 -15.34
C LEU A 195 -7.46 -9.28 -16.76
N ALA A 196 -8.79 -9.17 -16.87
CA ALA A 196 -9.48 -9.01 -18.15
C ALA A 196 -9.12 -7.68 -18.82
N GLU A 197 -9.09 -6.59 -18.05
CA GLU A 197 -8.63 -5.28 -18.53
C GLU A 197 -7.15 -5.29 -18.92
N LEU A 198 -6.29 -5.99 -18.16
CA LEU A 198 -4.87 -6.13 -18.48
C LEU A 198 -4.67 -6.93 -19.78
N ALA A 199 -5.42 -8.01 -19.97
CA ALA A 199 -5.40 -8.79 -21.20
C ALA A 199 -5.86 -7.94 -22.40
N ALA A 200 -6.94 -7.18 -22.24
CA ALA A 200 -7.39 -6.23 -23.27
C ALA A 200 -6.32 -5.17 -23.59
N LYS A 201 -5.63 -4.65 -22.56
CA LYS A 201 -4.51 -3.72 -22.72
C LYS A 201 -3.33 -4.36 -23.47
N ALA A 202 -2.96 -5.59 -23.13
CA ALA A 202 -1.85 -6.32 -23.76
C ALA A 202 -2.12 -6.60 -25.24
N HIS A 203 -3.38 -6.81 -25.64
CA HIS A 203 -3.80 -6.99 -27.03
C HIS A 203 -4.12 -5.69 -27.78
N SER A 204 -3.94 -4.53 -27.14
CA SER A 204 -4.24 -3.23 -27.76
C SER A 204 -3.05 -2.62 -28.50
N ASP A 205 -3.35 -1.73 -29.45
CA ASP A 205 -2.35 -0.95 -30.22
C ASP A 205 -1.73 0.22 -29.43
N THR A 206 -2.02 0.32 -28.13
CA THR A 206 -1.61 1.45 -27.28
C THR A 206 -0.28 1.23 -26.57
N TRP A 207 0.39 0.10 -26.80
CA TRP A 207 1.74 -0.12 -26.28
C TRP A 207 2.68 -0.77 -27.31
N GLY A 208 4.00 -0.68 -27.09
CA GLY A 208 4.99 -1.40 -27.89
C GLY A 208 6.41 -1.24 -27.37
N TRP A 209 7.28 -2.21 -27.67
CA TRP A 209 8.68 -2.21 -27.19
C TRP A 209 9.48 -0.97 -27.61
N PHE A 210 9.23 -0.44 -28.80
CA PHE A 210 9.86 0.79 -29.29
C PHE A 210 8.84 1.88 -29.61
N LEU A 211 7.89 1.62 -30.52
CA LEU A 211 6.77 2.50 -30.82
C LEU A 211 5.46 1.73 -30.68
N ALA A 212 4.43 2.36 -30.13
CA ALA A 212 3.08 1.81 -30.13
C ALA A 212 2.45 1.94 -31.53
N ALA A 213 1.70 0.94 -31.98
CA ALA A 213 1.06 0.94 -33.31
C ALA A 213 0.12 2.15 -33.51
N SER A 214 -0.61 2.53 -32.47
CA SER A 214 -1.43 3.75 -32.44
C SER A 214 -0.65 5.04 -32.72
N SER A 215 0.61 5.14 -32.28
CA SER A 215 1.47 6.31 -32.55
C SER A 215 1.84 6.44 -34.04
N THR A 216 1.90 5.33 -34.78
CA THR A 216 2.28 5.31 -36.20
C THR A 216 1.10 5.47 -37.16
N SER A 217 -0.13 5.19 -36.70
CA SER A 217 -1.35 5.20 -37.51
C SER A 217 -1.72 6.55 -38.15
N ARG A 218 -1.25 7.67 -37.58
CA ARG A 218 -1.60 9.04 -38.01
C ARG A 218 -0.58 9.66 -38.98
N GLY A 219 0.34 8.86 -39.52
CA GLY A 219 1.34 9.30 -40.49
C GLY A 219 2.61 9.93 -39.86
N PRO A 220 3.66 10.12 -40.67
CA PRO A 220 5.00 10.46 -40.18
C PRO A 220 5.12 11.87 -39.61
N VAL A 221 4.37 12.84 -40.15
CA VAL A 221 4.42 14.25 -39.71
C VAL A 221 3.92 14.39 -38.27
N ILE A 222 2.79 13.76 -37.95
CA ILE A 222 2.20 13.78 -36.60
C ILE A 222 3.11 13.04 -35.61
N LEU A 223 3.73 11.93 -36.03
CA LEU A 223 4.70 11.20 -35.21
C LEU A 223 5.92 12.07 -34.85
N VAL A 224 6.51 12.77 -35.83
CA VAL A 224 7.64 13.67 -35.60
C VAL A 224 7.24 14.82 -34.67
N ALA A 225 6.06 15.42 -34.89
CA ALA A 225 5.55 16.48 -34.03
C ALA A 225 5.36 16.01 -32.58
N LYS A 226 4.83 14.79 -32.37
CA LYS A 226 4.66 14.18 -31.05
C LYS A 226 6.00 13.96 -30.34
N ILE A 227 6.98 13.38 -31.04
CA ILE A 227 8.33 13.14 -30.51
C ILE A 227 8.99 14.46 -30.10
N LEU A 228 8.89 15.49 -30.94
CA LEU A 228 9.45 16.81 -30.66
C LEU A 228 8.77 17.46 -29.45
N ALA A 229 7.43 17.38 -29.37
CA ALA A 229 6.66 17.90 -28.25
C ALA A 229 7.07 17.24 -26.93
N GLU A 230 7.29 15.92 -26.93
CA GLU A 230 7.74 15.20 -25.72
C GLU A 230 9.15 15.62 -25.28
N ILE A 231 10.10 15.77 -26.22
CA ILE A 231 11.44 16.29 -25.93
C ILE A 231 11.34 17.68 -25.29
N LEU A 232 10.57 18.59 -25.91
CA LEU A 232 10.41 19.97 -25.46
C LEU A 232 9.73 20.05 -24.09
N ALA A 233 8.73 19.21 -23.82
CA ALA A 233 8.04 19.15 -22.53
C ALA A 233 8.98 18.77 -21.37
N VAL A 234 10.09 18.06 -21.64
CA VAL A 234 11.02 17.63 -20.59
C VAL A 234 12.22 18.56 -20.41
N VAL A 235 12.45 19.51 -21.33
CA VAL A 235 13.51 20.51 -21.25
C VAL A 235 13.53 21.28 -19.91
N PRO A 236 12.39 21.76 -19.35
CA PRO A 236 12.39 22.45 -18.07
C PRO A 236 12.95 21.62 -16.90
N LEU A 237 12.75 20.29 -16.92
CA LEU A 237 13.31 19.38 -15.91
C LEU A 237 14.85 19.30 -16.03
N GLY A 238 15.37 19.36 -17.25
CA GLY A 238 16.80 19.49 -17.53
C GLY A 238 17.42 20.77 -16.97
N LEU A 239 16.73 21.91 -17.12
CA LEU A 239 17.15 23.20 -16.53
C LEU A 239 17.21 23.12 -15.00
N MET A 240 16.20 22.50 -14.38
CA MET A 240 16.15 22.29 -12.93
C MET A 240 17.32 21.43 -12.43
N LEU A 241 17.65 20.35 -13.16
CA LEU A 241 18.77 19.48 -12.83
C LEU A 241 20.12 20.20 -12.96
N ALA A 242 20.34 20.91 -14.07
CA ALA A 242 21.59 21.63 -14.30
C ALA A 242 21.85 22.70 -13.23
N ARG A 243 20.82 23.42 -12.80
CA ARG A 243 20.92 24.35 -11.67
C ARG A 243 21.32 23.65 -10.38
N ARG A 244 20.69 22.51 -10.03
CA ARG A 244 21.05 21.72 -8.85
C ARG A 244 22.50 21.26 -8.93
N ASN A 245 22.97 20.81 -10.10
CA ASN A 245 24.36 20.44 -10.32
C ASN A 245 25.30 21.64 -10.15
N ALA A 246 24.96 22.81 -10.71
CA ALA A 246 25.71 24.04 -10.56
C ALA A 246 25.85 24.47 -9.09
N THR A 247 24.75 24.41 -8.30
CA THR A 247 24.81 24.71 -6.84
C THR A 247 25.70 23.75 -6.05
N ARG A 248 25.95 22.54 -6.58
CA ARG A 248 26.83 21.53 -5.98
C ARG A 248 28.21 21.48 -6.64
N LYS A 249 28.56 22.45 -7.49
CA LYS A 249 29.81 22.52 -8.26
C LYS A 249 30.05 21.28 -9.14
N LEU A 250 29.00 20.67 -9.67
CA LEU A 250 29.04 19.54 -10.60
C LEU A 250 28.79 20.00 -12.05
N PRO A 251 29.25 19.25 -13.09
CA PRO A 251 28.90 19.55 -14.48
C PRO A 251 27.38 19.59 -14.68
N ALA A 252 26.88 20.57 -15.43
CA ALA A 252 25.45 20.79 -15.65
C ALA A 252 24.72 19.52 -16.16
N THR A 253 25.35 18.78 -17.07
CA THR A 253 24.80 17.57 -17.70
C THR A 253 24.99 16.29 -16.89
N ARG A 254 25.63 16.34 -15.70
CA ARG A 254 25.91 15.15 -14.90
C ARG A 254 24.60 14.47 -14.47
N HIS A 255 24.46 13.18 -14.80
CA HIS A 255 23.27 12.35 -14.59
C HIS A 255 22.02 12.75 -15.40
N ALA A 256 22.12 13.66 -16.38
CA ALA A 256 20.96 14.10 -17.17
C ALA A 256 20.30 12.95 -17.94
N VAL A 257 21.11 12.14 -18.64
CA VAL A 257 20.62 10.96 -19.37
C VAL A 257 20.03 9.93 -18.42
N LEU A 258 20.73 9.61 -17.31
CA LEU A 258 20.26 8.65 -16.31
C LEU A 258 18.90 9.06 -15.72
N TYR A 259 18.74 10.31 -15.29
CA TYR A 259 17.46 10.77 -14.75
C TYR A 259 16.36 10.84 -15.82
N GLY A 260 16.70 11.09 -17.09
CA GLY A 260 15.73 11.05 -18.17
C GLY A 260 15.24 9.63 -18.45
N ILE A 261 16.15 8.65 -18.46
CA ILE A 261 15.80 7.22 -18.59
C ILE A 261 14.96 6.76 -17.38
N LEU A 262 15.37 7.10 -16.15
CA LEU A 262 14.61 6.74 -14.95
C LEU A 262 13.22 7.37 -14.91
N LEU A 263 13.09 8.64 -15.33
CA LEU A 263 11.81 9.30 -15.47
C LEU A 263 10.95 8.63 -16.55
N GLY A 264 11.56 8.28 -17.69
CA GLY A 264 10.89 7.55 -18.76
C GLY A 264 10.38 6.19 -18.29
N LEU A 265 11.25 5.36 -17.70
CA LEU A 265 10.88 4.06 -17.13
C LEU A 265 9.72 4.18 -16.13
N ALA A 266 9.77 5.18 -15.24
CA ALA A 266 8.71 5.39 -14.27
C ALA A 266 7.36 5.74 -14.93
N ILE A 267 7.35 6.67 -15.89
CA ILE A 267 6.11 7.09 -16.56
C ILE A 267 5.58 5.99 -17.47
N GLU A 268 6.43 5.36 -18.28
CA GLU A 268 6.02 4.30 -19.22
C GLU A 268 5.49 3.07 -18.50
N ALA A 269 6.08 2.70 -17.36
CA ALA A 269 5.59 1.60 -16.54
C ALA A 269 4.19 1.90 -16.00
N VAL A 270 3.95 3.13 -15.51
CA VAL A 270 2.61 3.51 -15.03
C VAL A 270 1.61 3.59 -16.18
N GLN A 271 2.00 4.15 -17.33
CA GLN A 271 1.16 4.25 -18.53
C GLN A 271 0.76 2.88 -19.10
N PHE A 272 1.61 1.86 -18.98
CA PHE A 272 1.25 0.49 -19.36
C PHE A 272 0.08 -0.05 -18.53
N PHE A 273 0.02 0.30 -17.24
CA PHE A 273 -1.07 -0.08 -16.33
C PHE A 273 -2.25 0.91 -16.36
N MET A 274 -2.30 1.85 -17.30
CA MET A 274 -3.46 2.69 -17.58
C MET A 274 -4.16 2.19 -18.85
N PHE A 275 -5.48 2.06 -18.81
CA PHE A 275 -6.24 1.45 -19.91
C PHE A 275 -6.04 2.24 -21.22
N SER A 276 -6.19 3.57 -21.19
CA SER A 276 -5.96 4.48 -22.32
C SER A 276 -4.51 4.96 -22.50
N GLY A 277 -3.62 4.72 -21.52
CA GLY A 277 -2.25 5.24 -21.52
C GLY A 277 -1.38 4.69 -22.66
N ILE A 278 -0.64 5.53 -23.37
CA ILE A 278 0.27 5.04 -24.43
C ILE A 278 1.63 4.71 -23.83
N SER A 279 2.09 3.46 -23.94
CA SER A 279 3.39 3.02 -23.40
C SER A 279 4.36 2.58 -24.49
N GLN A 280 5.52 3.22 -24.63
CA GLN A 280 6.48 2.95 -25.69
C GLN A 280 7.93 3.22 -25.30
N GLY A 281 8.86 2.37 -25.75
CA GLY A 281 10.29 2.50 -25.44
C GLY A 281 10.96 3.77 -25.99
N ALA A 282 10.47 4.31 -27.10
CA ALA A 282 10.97 5.57 -27.68
C ALA A 282 10.88 6.74 -26.69
N SER A 283 9.88 6.73 -25.81
CA SER A 283 9.67 7.77 -24.80
C SER A 283 10.79 7.81 -23.73
N LEU A 284 11.57 6.74 -23.55
CA LEU A 284 12.77 6.79 -22.69
C LEU A 284 13.85 7.69 -23.32
N LEU A 285 14.01 7.57 -24.64
CA LEU A 285 15.01 8.32 -25.40
C LEU A 285 14.62 9.79 -25.54
N THR A 286 13.35 10.08 -25.84
CA THR A 286 12.86 11.47 -25.96
C THR A 286 13.00 12.22 -24.64
N ARG A 287 12.64 11.60 -23.50
CA ARG A 287 12.80 12.23 -22.18
C ARG A 287 14.27 12.37 -21.77
N ALA A 288 15.13 11.40 -22.10
CA ALA A 288 16.57 11.54 -21.93
C ALA A 288 17.15 12.69 -22.76
N ALA A 289 16.74 12.82 -24.02
CA ALA A 289 17.11 13.91 -24.89
C ALA A 289 16.62 15.27 -24.37
N GLY A 290 15.38 15.35 -23.88
CA GLY A 290 14.79 16.55 -23.28
C GLY A 290 15.55 17.03 -22.04
N ILE A 291 15.82 16.13 -21.07
CA ILE A 291 16.57 16.49 -19.85
C ILE A 291 18.00 16.91 -20.23
N TYR A 292 18.66 16.19 -21.14
CA TYR A 292 19.99 16.54 -21.59
C TYR A 292 20.01 17.89 -22.32
N GLY A 293 19.04 18.14 -23.21
CA GLY A 293 18.85 19.39 -23.93
C GLY A 293 18.66 20.58 -22.99
N GLY A 294 17.78 20.45 -22.00
CA GLY A 294 17.60 21.46 -20.95
C GLY A 294 18.85 21.71 -20.12
N ALA A 295 19.57 20.65 -19.75
CA ALA A 295 20.82 20.80 -19.01
C ALA A 295 21.93 21.49 -19.83
N ARG A 296 21.94 21.30 -21.16
CA ARG A 296 22.85 21.99 -22.08
C ARG A 296 22.44 23.45 -22.29
N LEU A 297 21.15 23.74 -22.41
CA LEU A 297 20.61 25.10 -22.53
C LEU A 297 20.97 25.96 -21.31
N TRP A 298 20.99 25.38 -20.10
CA TRP A 298 21.47 26.07 -18.89
C TRP A 298 22.91 26.58 -19.03
N ARG A 299 23.79 25.86 -19.74
CA ARG A 299 25.17 26.28 -19.99
C ARG A 299 25.26 27.49 -20.92
N GLN A 300 24.23 27.70 -21.75
CA GLN A 300 24.13 28.80 -22.72
C GLN A 300 23.29 29.98 -22.19
N GLN A 301 22.92 30.00 -20.91
CA GLN A 301 22.03 31.00 -20.30
C GLN A 301 22.55 32.45 -20.42
N MET A 302 23.86 32.66 -20.64
CA MET A 302 24.42 33.99 -20.98
C MET A 302 23.94 34.51 -22.35
N LEU A 303 23.63 33.64 -23.31
CA LEU A 303 23.28 34.04 -24.69
C LEU A 303 21.80 34.45 -24.85
N LEU A 304 20.91 33.97 -23.97
CA LEU A 304 19.48 34.30 -23.99
C LEU A 304 19.18 35.67 -23.36
N ARG A 305 20.01 36.12 -22.41
CA ARG A 305 19.85 37.38 -21.68
C ARG A 305 19.97 38.61 -22.59
N ASP A 306 20.76 38.49 -23.67
CA ASP A 306 21.02 39.59 -24.60
C ASP A 306 20.16 39.54 -25.87
N LEU A 307 19.23 38.57 -26.01
CA LEU A 307 18.38 38.42 -27.21
C LEU A 307 17.53 39.67 -27.50
N HIS A 308 17.14 40.41 -26.46
CA HIS A 308 16.34 41.62 -26.55
C HIS A 308 17.15 42.86 -26.93
N LEU A 309 18.47 42.79 -26.76
CA LEU A 309 19.40 43.91 -26.95
C LEU A 309 20.03 43.93 -28.35
N HIS A 310 19.95 42.84 -29.11
CA HIS A 310 20.59 42.73 -30.43
C HIS A 310 19.70 43.25 -31.57
N ALA A 311 20.14 44.23 -32.35
CA ALA A 311 19.40 44.79 -33.51
C ALA A 311 19.01 43.75 -34.60
N ARG A 312 19.69 42.59 -34.64
CA ARG A 312 19.37 41.44 -35.51
C ARG A 312 18.05 40.75 -35.13
N SER A 313 17.55 40.98 -33.90
CA SER A 313 16.30 40.42 -33.38
C SER A 313 15.06 40.98 -34.10
N ARG A 314 15.05 42.23 -34.56
CA ARG A 314 13.87 42.83 -35.22
C ARG A 314 13.50 42.16 -36.55
N ARG A 315 14.49 41.77 -37.35
CA ARG A 315 14.25 40.99 -38.59
C ARG A 315 13.77 39.58 -38.26
N LEU A 316 14.34 38.98 -37.22
CA LEU A 316 13.93 37.66 -36.73
C LEU A 316 12.49 37.68 -36.17
N ILE A 317 12.08 38.74 -35.47
CA ILE A 317 10.73 38.93 -34.93
C ILE A 317 9.69 38.97 -36.07
N PHE A 318 9.97 39.70 -37.16
CA PHE A 318 9.06 39.74 -38.31
C PHE A 318 8.92 38.36 -38.97
N SER A 319 10.04 37.69 -39.25
CA SER A 319 10.02 36.33 -39.81
C SER A 319 9.31 35.34 -38.89
N LEU A 320 9.61 35.35 -37.59
CA LEU A 320 8.96 34.49 -36.59
C LEU A 320 7.46 34.77 -36.47
N SER A 321 7.05 36.05 -36.54
CA SER A 321 5.64 36.43 -36.49
C SER A 321 4.89 35.95 -37.73
N LEU A 322 5.49 36.05 -38.92
CA LEU A 322 4.91 35.54 -40.16
C LEU A 322 4.76 34.02 -40.13
N PHE A 323 5.82 33.29 -39.78
CA PHE A 323 5.76 31.82 -39.65
C PHE A 323 4.79 31.37 -38.56
N TYR A 324 4.72 32.10 -37.45
CA TYR A 324 3.76 31.87 -36.39
C TYR A 324 2.32 32.02 -36.88
N LEU A 325 1.99 33.12 -37.56
CA LEU A 325 0.64 33.35 -38.08
C LEU A 325 0.26 32.30 -39.13
N LEU A 326 1.17 31.93 -40.03
CA LEU A 326 0.95 30.84 -40.99
C LEU A 326 0.70 29.50 -40.29
N ALA A 327 1.49 29.17 -39.27
CA ALA A 327 1.31 27.95 -38.48
C ALA A 327 -0.01 27.97 -37.68
N LEU A 328 -0.37 29.12 -37.10
CA LEU A 328 -1.61 29.29 -36.34
C LEU A 328 -2.84 29.06 -37.21
N VAL A 329 -2.84 29.64 -38.41
CA VAL A 329 -3.90 29.49 -39.40
C VAL A 329 -3.97 28.04 -39.91
N ALA A 330 -2.82 27.42 -40.19
CA ALA A 330 -2.75 26.02 -40.63
C ALA A 330 -3.31 25.04 -39.58
N VAL A 331 -2.88 25.17 -38.31
CA VAL A 331 -3.31 24.27 -37.22
C VAL A 331 -4.80 24.41 -36.90
N ASN A 332 -5.42 25.56 -37.22
CA ASN A 332 -6.86 25.77 -37.07
C ASN A 332 -7.68 25.34 -38.30
N GLY A 333 -7.07 24.58 -39.23
CA GLY A 333 -7.80 23.86 -40.28
C GLY A 333 -8.09 24.66 -41.55
N PHE A 334 -7.49 25.84 -41.74
CA PHE A 334 -7.74 26.68 -42.93
C PHE A 334 -7.42 26.00 -44.26
N PHE A 335 -6.41 25.13 -44.27
CA PHE A 335 -5.96 24.43 -45.49
C PHE A 335 -6.53 23.02 -45.62
N ASP A 336 -7.06 22.47 -44.53
CA ASP A 336 -7.57 21.09 -44.47
C ASP A 336 -9.10 21.00 -44.68
N HIS A 337 -9.81 22.13 -44.52
CA HIS A 337 -11.28 22.21 -44.60
C HIS A 337 -11.76 23.13 -45.74
N SER A 338 -12.91 22.80 -46.31
CA SER A 338 -13.53 23.60 -47.37
C SER A 338 -14.31 24.80 -46.82
N TRP A 339 -14.25 25.93 -47.54
CA TRP A 339 -14.93 27.16 -47.17
C TRP A 339 -16.36 27.20 -47.69
N HIS A 340 -17.31 27.65 -46.87
CA HIS A 340 -18.73 27.74 -47.21
C HIS A 340 -19.25 29.19 -47.18
N GLY A 341 -20.41 29.41 -47.81
CA GLY A 341 -21.04 30.73 -47.95
C GLY A 341 -21.66 31.28 -46.67
N VAL A 342 -21.98 32.57 -46.71
CA VAL A 342 -22.49 33.38 -45.57
C VAL A 342 -23.77 32.81 -44.94
N GLU A 343 -24.63 32.17 -45.72
CA GLU A 343 -25.89 31.59 -45.21
C GLU A 343 -25.65 30.44 -44.23
N LEU A 344 -24.70 29.54 -44.52
CA LEU A 344 -24.34 28.44 -43.62
C LEU A 344 -23.61 28.95 -42.38
N ALA A 345 -22.73 29.95 -42.55
CA ALA A 345 -22.05 30.62 -41.44
C ALA A 345 -23.06 31.29 -40.48
N GLY A 346 -24.14 31.88 -41.00
CA GLY A 346 -25.23 32.43 -40.20
C GLY A 346 -25.97 31.37 -39.37
N LYS A 347 -26.18 30.17 -39.93
CA LYS A 347 -26.75 29.03 -39.19
C LYS A 347 -25.80 28.54 -38.09
N THR A 348 -24.52 28.35 -38.40
CA THR A 348 -23.50 27.95 -37.41
C THR A 348 -23.38 28.98 -36.27
N LEU A 349 -23.49 30.28 -36.58
CA LEU A 349 -23.49 31.33 -35.56
C LEU A 349 -24.73 31.25 -34.65
N ALA A 350 -25.92 31.00 -35.22
CA ALA A 350 -27.16 30.85 -34.45
C ALA A 350 -27.13 29.63 -33.50
N GLU A 351 -26.44 28.56 -33.90
CA GLU A 351 -26.24 27.35 -33.09
C GLU A 351 -25.09 27.49 -32.07
N THR A 352 -24.22 28.49 -32.23
CA THR A 352 -23.06 28.71 -31.36
C THR A 352 -23.50 29.09 -29.95
N ARG A 353 -23.02 28.34 -28.96
CA ARG A 353 -23.22 28.65 -27.54
C ARG A 353 -22.06 29.49 -27.02
N PHE A 354 -22.39 30.65 -26.47
CA PHE A 354 -21.42 31.62 -25.94
C PHE A 354 -21.07 31.41 -24.47
N LEU A 355 -21.71 30.44 -23.81
CA LEU A 355 -21.44 30.14 -22.41
C LEU A 355 -20.00 29.59 -22.28
N PRO A 356 -19.13 30.20 -21.45
CA PRO A 356 -17.77 29.71 -21.26
C PRO A 356 -17.72 28.24 -20.86
N PHE A 357 -16.78 27.49 -21.43
CA PHE A 357 -16.60 26.05 -21.20
C PHE A 357 -17.79 25.14 -21.60
N TYR A 358 -18.81 25.66 -22.30
CA TYR A 358 -19.95 24.85 -22.76
C TYR A 358 -19.51 23.63 -23.58
N TYR A 359 -18.64 23.84 -24.57
CA TYR A 359 -18.17 22.75 -25.42
C TYR A 359 -17.20 21.80 -24.69
N HIS A 360 -16.48 22.29 -23.68
CA HIS A 360 -15.58 21.45 -22.88
C HIS A 360 -16.37 20.43 -22.04
N TYR A 361 -17.61 20.75 -21.66
CA TYR A 361 -18.50 19.83 -20.93
C TYR A 361 -18.98 18.64 -21.78
N TYR A 362 -19.27 18.85 -23.08
CA TYR A 362 -19.77 17.79 -23.96
C TYR A 362 -18.65 16.95 -24.60
N THR A 363 -17.44 17.04 -24.06
CA THR A 363 -16.28 16.25 -24.49
C THR A 363 -15.70 15.49 -23.31
N THR A 364 -14.86 14.49 -23.57
CA THR A 364 -14.14 13.82 -22.49
C THR A 364 -13.18 14.80 -21.80
N GLU A 365 -12.91 14.58 -20.52
CA GLU A 365 -12.03 15.40 -19.68
C GLU A 365 -10.63 15.53 -20.31
N GLN A 366 -10.15 14.44 -20.91
CA GLN A 366 -8.89 14.40 -21.63
C GLN A 366 -8.92 15.30 -22.87
N ALA A 367 -9.99 15.24 -23.67
CA ALA A 367 -10.14 16.06 -24.86
C ALA A 367 -10.27 17.55 -24.49
N ALA A 368 -11.06 17.87 -23.46
CA ALA A 368 -11.22 19.21 -22.92
C ALA A 368 -9.87 19.80 -22.45
N LEU A 369 -9.06 19.03 -21.72
CA LEU A 369 -7.76 19.50 -21.25
C LEU A 369 -6.74 19.66 -22.37
N LEU A 370 -6.70 18.71 -23.33
CA LEU A 370 -5.85 18.82 -24.51
C LEU A 370 -6.24 20.04 -25.35
N SER A 371 -7.54 20.31 -25.50
CA SER A 371 -8.04 21.53 -26.15
C SER A 371 -7.52 22.78 -25.43
N LEU A 372 -7.74 22.89 -24.12
CA LEU A 372 -7.24 24.01 -23.31
C LEU A 372 -5.73 24.23 -23.47
N LEU A 373 -4.93 23.17 -23.32
CA LEU A 373 -3.47 23.24 -23.45
C LEU A 373 -3.03 23.62 -24.87
N SER A 374 -3.71 23.10 -25.89
CA SER A 374 -3.42 23.43 -27.28
C SER A 374 -3.65 24.91 -27.55
N VAL A 375 -4.75 25.49 -27.06
CA VAL A 375 -5.08 26.92 -27.20
C VAL A 375 -4.06 27.78 -26.44
N VAL A 376 -3.70 27.41 -25.21
CA VAL A 376 -2.64 28.10 -24.45
C VAL A 376 -1.33 28.10 -25.23
N MET A 377 -0.93 26.96 -25.81
CA MET A 377 0.30 26.85 -26.60
C MET A 377 0.23 27.60 -27.93
N MET A 378 -0.94 27.67 -28.57
CA MET A 378 -1.16 28.43 -29.80
C MET A 378 -1.01 29.95 -29.58
N TYR A 379 -1.45 30.49 -28.44
CA TYR A 379 -1.41 31.94 -28.18
C TYR A 379 -0.27 32.39 -27.26
N ALA A 380 0.43 31.48 -26.58
CA ALA A 380 1.64 31.79 -25.80
C ALA A 380 2.73 32.54 -26.60
N PRO A 381 3.01 32.23 -27.89
CA PRO A 381 3.97 32.97 -28.70
C PRO A 381 3.66 34.47 -28.82
N VAL A 382 2.37 34.88 -28.78
CA VAL A 382 1.99 36.30 -28.78
C VAL A 382 2.59 37.02 -27.57
N GLY A 383 2.60 36.38 -26.40
CA GLY A 383 3.24 36.91 -25.19
C GLY A 383 4.77 37.02 -25.32
N VAL A 384 5.41 36.05 -25.97
CA VAL A 384 6.87 36.06 -26.22
C VAL A 384 7.24 37.17 -27.22
N LEU A 385 6.49 37.30 -28.31
CA LEU A 385 6.69 38.34 -29.32
C LEU A 385 6.42 39.73 -28.74
N ALA A 386 5.37 39.88 -27.92
CA ALA A 386 5.09 41.11 -27.21
C ALA A 386 6.21 41.48 -26.21
N TRP A 387 6.79 40.50 -25.52
CA TRP A 387 7.98 40.70 -24.68
C TRP A 387 9.18 41.18 -25.52
N LEU A 388 9.48 40.51 -26.65
CA LEU A 388 10.54 40.91 -27.60
C LEU A 388 10.36 42.32 -28.16
N CYS A 389 9.11 42.76 -28.31
CA CYS A 389 8.72 44.09 -28.79
C CYS A 389 8.53 45.13 -27.67
N TRP A 390 8.81 44.80 -26.41
CA TRP A 390 8.68 45.71 -25.25
C TRP A 390 7.25 46.21 -25.00
N TRP A 391 6.23 45.42 -25.35
CA TRP A 391 4.84 45.78 -25.14
C TRP A 391 4.40 45.62 -23.67
N PRO A 392 3.43 46.43 -23.19
CA PRO A 392 2.81 46.19 -21.90
C PRO A 392 1.92 44.92 -21.94
N PRO A 393 1.74 44.20 -20.81
CA PRO A 393 0.92 42.99 -20.77
C PRO A 393 -0.53 43.16 -21.27
N ALA A 394 -1.11 44.35 -21.11
CA ALA A 394 -2.44 44.65 -21.63
C ALA A 394 -2.50 44.62 -23.17
N MET A 395 -1.44 45.06 -23.85
CA MET A 395 -1.38 44.98 -25.32
C MET A 395 -1.25 43.54 -25.80
N ALA A 396 -0.47 42.70 -25.10
CA ALA A 396 -0.39 41.27 -25.39
C ALA A 396 -1.74 40.57 -25.23
N PHE A 397 -2.49 40.91 -24.16
CA PHE A 397 -3.84 40.42 -23.92
C PHE A 397 -4.78 40.74 -25.08
N TRP A 398 -4.88 42.02 -25.45
CA TRP A 398 -5.79 42.46 -26.51
C TRP A 398 -5.36 41.98 -27.91
N ALA A 399 -4.05 41.92 -28.19
CA ALA A 399 -3.54 41.38 -29.45
C ALA A 399 -3.89 39.89 -29.60
N ALA A 400 -3.71 39.09 -28.55
CA ALA A 400 -4.12 37.69 -28.55
C ALA A 400 -5.64 37.53 -28.63
N ALA A 401 -6.41 38.35 -27.90
CA ALA A 401 -7.87 38.34 -27.99
C ALA A 401 -8.37 38.64 -29.41
N LEU A 402 -7.81 39.66 -30.08
CA LEU A 402 -8.16 40.01 -31.45
C LEU A 402 -7.77 38.89 -32.44
N THR A 403 -6.57 38.32 -32.28
CA THR A 403 -6.10 37.21 -33.12
C THR A 403 -6.98 35.97 -32.92
N ALA A 404 -7.29 35.63 -31.67
CA ALA A 404 -8.18 34.51 -31.35
C ALA A 404 -9.60 34.74 -31.85
N THR A 405 -10.15 35.94 -31.70
CA THR A 405 -11.46 36.29 -32.24
C THR A 405 -11.49 36.13 -33.76
N SER A 406 -10.43 36.53 -34.45
CA SER A 406 -10.32 36.37 -35.91
C SER A 406 -10.29 34.90 -36.33
N ILE A 407 -9.50 34.08 -35.62
CA ILE A 407 -9.41 32.64 -35.87
C ILE A 407 -10.74 31.94 -35.53
N GLU A 408 -11.34 32.19 -34.37
CA GLU A 408 -12.62 31.57 -34.02
C GLU A 408 -13.74 32.02 -34.97
N SER A 409 -13.79 33.29 -35.36
CA SER A 409 -14.78 33.78 -36.35
C SER A 409 -14.60 33.12 -37.72
N SER A 410 -13.37 32.80 -38.12
CA SER A 410 -13.13 32.11 -39.39
C SER A 410 -13.69 30.68 -39.42
N LYS A 411 -13.82 30.02 -38.25
CA LYS A 411 -14.40 28.67 -38.15
C LYS A 411 -15.88 28.64 -38.53
N LEU A 412 -16.58 29.78 -38.47
CA LEU A 412 -17.95 29.89 -38.99
C LEU A 412 -18.04 29.56 -40.49
N PHE A 413 -16.94 29.73 -41.23
CA PHE A 413 -16.88 29.52 -42.68
C PHE A 413 -16.25 28.18 -43.07
N LEU A 414 -15.70 27.41 -42.11
CA LEU A 414 -15.00 26.16 -42.36
C LEU A 414 -15.90 24.94 -42.09
N THR A 415 -15.95 23.97 -43.01
CA THR A 415 -16.76 22.76 -42.83
C THR A 415 -16.38 21.93 -41.63
N GLY A 416 -17.37 21.58 -40.80
CA GLY A 416 -17.19 20.61 -39.72
C GLY A 416 -16.43 21.16 -38.50
N LEU A 417 -16.19 22.47 -38.45
CA LEU A 417 -15.62 23.15 -37.28
C LEU A 417 -16.69 24.05 -36.65
N HIS A 418 -16.61 24.22 -35.32
CA HIS A 418 -17.46 25.14 -34.57
C HIS A 418 -16.59 26.17 -33.84
N PRO A 419 -17.00 27.44 -33.78
CA PRO A 419 -16.32 28.45 -32.98
C PRO A 419 -16.51 28.18 -31.48
N ASP A 420 -15.43 28.28 -30.70
CA ASP A 420 -15.48 28.25 -29.24
C ASP A 420 -15.07 29.62 -28.67
N PRO A 421 -16.04 30.43 -28.21
CA PRO A 421 -15.76 31.73 -27.60
C PRO A 421 -14.83 31.66 -26.38
N THR A 422 -14.78 30.50 -25.70
CA THR A 422 -13.87 30.25 -24.56
C THR A 422 -12.41 30.36 -24.98
N ASN A 423 -12.07 29.97 -26.22
CA ASN A 423 -10.69 30.02 -26.72
C ASN A 423 -10.14 31.44 -26.81
N VAL A 424 -11.01 32.44 -27.03
CA VAL A 424 -10.62 33.87 -27.03
C VAL A 424 -10.14 34.28 -25.63
N LEU A 425 -10.88 33.91 -24.60
CA LEU A 425 -10.53 34.19 -23.21
C LEU A 425 -9.24 33.47 -22.81
N ILE A 426 -9.13 32.18 -23.15
CA ILE A 426 -7.95 31.35 -22.85
C ILE A 426 -6.71 31.93 -23.54
N GLY A 427 -6.81 32.26 -24.83
CA GLY A 427 -5.71 32.81 -25.62
C GLY A 427 -5.23 34.16 -25.11
N ALA A 428 -6.15 35.06 -24.77
CA ALA A 428 -5.84 36.36 -24.19
C ALA A 428 -5.11 36.24 -22.84
N MET A 429 -5.62 35.38 -21.95
CA MET A 429 -5.01 35.13 -20.65
C MET A 429 -3.67 34.42 -20.75
N ALA A 430 -3.49 33.51 -21.72
CA ALA A 430 -2.22 32.84 -21.98
C ALA A 430 -1.13 33.85 -22.37
N ALA A 431 -1.39 34.71 -23.35
CA ALA A 431 -0.45 35.73 -23.80
C ALA A 431 -0.08 36.71 -22.67
N TRP A 432 -1.07 37.18 -21.91
CA TRP A 432 -0.86 38.04 -20.73
C TRP A 432 0.02 37.37 -19.66
N SER A 433 -0.23 36.10 -19.38
CA SER A 433 0.52 35.34 -18.36
C SER A 433 1.98 35.13 -18.77
N VAL A 434 2.22 34.82 -20.05
CA VAL A 434 3.57 34.59 -20.59
C VAL A 434 4.42 35.86 -20.52
N ILE A 435 3.92 37.01 -20.98
CA ILE A 435 4.69 38.26 -20.93
C ILE A 435 4.96 38.71 -19.49
N LYS A 436 3.98 38.58 -18.59
CA LYS A 436 4.18 38.85 -17.15
C LYS A 436 5.25 37.95 -16.54
N LEU A 437 5.25 36.66 -16.90
CA LEU A 437 6.24 35.70 -16.42
C LEU A 437 7.65 36.06 -16.93
N LEU A 438 7.79 36.38 -18.21
CA LEU A 438 9.07 36.75 -18.82
C LEU A 438 9.65 38.03 -18.21
N GLN A 439 8.83 39.09 -18.07
CA GLN A 439 9.22 40.34 -17.41
C GLN A 439 9.71 40.10 -15.97
N ARG A 440 9.00 39.26 -15.19
CA ARG A 440 9.41 38.93 -13.82
C ARG A 440 10.66 38.05 -13.75
N LEU A 441 10.86 37.14 -14.70
CA LEU A 441 12.08 36.33 -14.77
C LEU A 441 13.30 37.19 -15.13
N GLU A 442 13.11 38.20 -15.99
CA GLU A 442 14.11 39.20 -16.34
C GLU A 442 14.50 40.05 -15.11
N GLU A 443 13.53 40.62 -14.39
CA GLU A 443 13.73 41.34 -13.12
C GLU A 443 14.43 40.48 -12.05
N ALA A 444 14.11 39.18 -11.96
CA ALA A 444 14.77 38.27 -11.02
C ALA A 444 16.24 37.97 -11.40
N SER A 445 16.55 38.01 -12.69
CA SER A 445 17.89 37.74 -13.22
C SER A 445 18.84 38.93 -13.04
N THR A 446 18.35 40.17 -13.08
CA THR A 446 19.15 41.39 -12.82
C THR A 446 19.56 41.47 -11.35
N LEU A 447 18.66 41.16 -10.43
CA LEU A 447 18.91 41.11 -8.98
C LEU A 447 19.91 40.03 -8.55
N THR A 448 20.09 38.96 -9.34
CA THR A 448 21.05 37.89 -9.05
C THR A 448 22.42 38.11 -9.72
N GLY A 449 22.52 39.06 -10.67
CA GLY A 449 23.76 39.41 -11.38
C GLY A 449 24.74 40.28 -10.60
N GLU A 450 24.28 41.05 -9.60
CA GLU A 450 25.16 41.85 -8.72
C GLU A 450 25.89 41.01 -7.66
N LEU A 451 25.60 39.70 -7.58
CA LEU A 451 26.21 38.77 -6.63
C LEU A 451 26.90 37.62 -7.38
N GLY A 452 27.97 37.91 -8.10
CA GLY A 452 28.92 36.88 -8.55
C GLY A 452 30.33 37.44 -8.69
N PRO A 453 31.40 36.62 -8.72
CA PRO A 453 31.59 35.25 -8.27
C PRO A 453 32.61 35.19 -7.11
N VAL A 454 32.23 34.66 -5.94
CA VAL A 454 33.24 34.41 -4.88
C VAL A 454 34.07 33.20 -5.27
N SER A 455 35.30 33.51 -5.66
CA SER A 455 36.52 32.70 -5.72
C SER A 455 36.37 31.25 -5.27
N ALA A 456 36.64 30.34 -6.21
CA ALA A 456 36.80 28.92 -5.97
C ALA A 456 38.07 28.66 -5.13
N ALA A 457 37.96 28.80 -3.81
CA ALA A 457 38.91 28.21 -2.89
C ALA A 457 38.75 26.67 -2.95
N ARG A 458 39.79 26.00 -3.44
CA ARG A 458 39.97 24.54 -3.36
C ARG A 458 40.00 24.15 -1.87
N PRO A 459 39.17 23.20 -1.40
CA PRO A 459 39.45 22.57 -0.13
C PRO A 459 40.60 21.57 -0.35
N VAL A 460 41.73 21.86 0.30
CA VAL A 460 42.81 20.89 0.54
C VAL A 460 42.20 19.77 1.38
N VAL A 461 42.03 18.60 0.78
CA VAL A 461 41.73 17.36 1.52
C VAL A 461 43.05 16.88 2.11
N GLN A 462 43.25 17.14 3.41
CA GLN A 462 44.20 16.36 4.20
C GLN A 462 43.56 14.99 4.51
N PRO A 463 44.30 13.88 4.35
CA PRO A 463 43.81 12.57 4.73
C PRO A 463 43.81 12.47 6.27
N ALA A 464 42.64 12.66 6.88
CA ALA A 464 42.47 12.39 8.30
C ALA A 464 42.50 10.88 8.55
N GLY A 465 43.64 10.43 9.08
CA GLY A 465 43.80 9.36 10.05
C GLY A 465 42.87 8.16 9.90
N GLN A 466 43.38 7.14 9.23
CA GLN A 466 43.01 5.75 9.50
C GLN A 466 43.15 5.50 11.01
N ALA A 467 42.04 5.56 11.74
CA ALA A 467 41.93 4.88 13.03
C ALA A 467 41.80 3.39 12.72
N SER A 468 42.96 2.75 12.55
CA SER A 468 43.13 1.31 12.60
C SER A 468 42.64 0.80 13.96
N SER A 469 41.39 0.39 14.05
CA SER A 469 40.98 -0.59 15.05
C SER A 469 41.44 -1.96 14.56
N SER A 470 42.74 -2.21 14.71
CA SER A 470 43.32 -3.55 14.74
C SER A 470 42.65 -4.33 15.87
N THR A 471 41.52 -4.97 15.56
CA THR A 471 41.06 -6.12 16.34
C THR A 471 41.59 -7.34 15.62
N SER A 472 42.71 -7.83 16.14
CA SER A 472 43.33 -9.10 15.80
C SER A 472 42.27 -10.20 15.66
N GLY A 473 42.32 -10.85 14.50
CA GLY A 473 41.46 -11.98 14.15
C GLY A 473 41.73 -13.19 15.03
N ARG A 474 40.99 -13.30 16.12
CA ARG A 474 40.60 -14.60 16.67
C ARG A 474 39.08 -14.71 16.53
N SER A 475 38.66 -15.58 15.62
CA SER A 475 37.27 -16.02 15.51
C SER A 475 36.76 -16.41 16.90
N PRO A 476 35.57 -15.97 17.32
CA PRO A 476 35.01 -16.41 18.60
C PRO A 476 34.95 -17.95 18.59
N PRO A 477 35.24 -18.63 19.71
CA PRO A 477 35.27 -20.10 19.79
C PRO A 477 33.92 -20.78 19.44
N GLN A 478 32.85 -20.00 19.26
CA GLN A 478 31.50 -20.47 18.92
C GLN A 478 31.17 -20.37 17.41
N ALA A 479 32.10 -19.95 16.55
CA ALA A 479 31.82 -19.78 15.11
C ALA A 479 31.73 -21.09 14.34
N TRP A 480 32.67 -22.02 14.56
CA TRP A 480 32.68 -23.33 13.93
C TRP A 480 31.44 -24.20 14.23
N PRO A 481 30.97 -24.33 15.49
CA PRO A 481 29.77 -25.11 15.76
C PRO A 481 28.51 -24.47 15.15
N ALA A 482 28.42 -23.13 15.11
CA ALA A 482 27.30 -22.45 14.46
C ALA A 482 27.28 -22.68 12.95
N LEU A 483 28.45 -22.64 12.30
CA LEU A 483 28.60 -22.97 10.89
C LEU A 483 28.23 -24.44 10.61
N ALA A 484 28.76 -25.37 11.40
CA ALA A 484 28.47 -26.79 11.26
C ALA A 484 26.97 -27.08 11.43
N ALA A 485 26.33 -26.54 12.47
CA ALA A 485 24.89 -26.70 12.69
C ALA A 485 24.06 -26.14 11.54
N THR A 486 24.45 -24.98 10.99
CA THR A 486 23.77 -24.37 9.85
C THR A 486 23.92 -25.22 8.58
N LEU A 487 25.13 -25.75 8.32
CA LEU A 487 25.39 -26.62 7.17
C LEU A 487 24.66 -27.97 7.30
N MET A 488 24.63 -28.57 8.49
CA MET A 488 23.89 -29.81 8.75
C MET A 488 22.38 -29.61 8.56
N LEU A 489 21.80 -28.52 9.10
CA LEU A 489 20.40 -28.19 8.88
C LEU A 489 20.13 -27.99 7.38
N THR A 490 20.99 -27.27 6.68
CA THR A 490 20.85 -27.02 5.23
C THR A 490 20.91 -28.33 4.44
N ALA A 491 21.85 -29.21 4.75
CA ALA A 491 21.96 -30.52 4.11
C ALA A 491 20.69 -31.36 4.34
N TRP A 492 20.17 -31.36 5.58
CA TRP A 492 18.93 -32.05 5.89
C TRP A 492 17.73 -31.49 5.11
N VAL A 493 17.57 -30.16 5.07
CA VAL A 493 16.52 -29.51 4.27
C VAL A 493 16.64 -29.84 2.79
N VAL A 494 17.87 -29.90 2.25
CA VAL A 494 18.09 -30.22 0.84
C VAL A 494 17.71 -31.67 0.49
N ILE A 495 17.89 -32.59 1.45
CA ILE A 495 17.58 -34.02 1.28
C ILE A 495 16.09 -34.29 1.47
N ASP A 496 15.48 -33.68 2.49
CA ASP A 496 14.17 -34.10 3.00
C ASP A 496 13.03 -33.15 2.60
N PHE A 497 13.27 -31.85 2.41
CA PHE A 497 12.16 -30.92 2.17
C PHE A 497 11.56 -31.08 0.77
N PRO A 498 10.24 -31.26 0.63
CA PRO A 498 9.67 -31.77 -0.61
C PRO A 498 9.57 -30.69 -1.71
N PHE A 499 9.51 -29.39 -1.36
CA PHE A 499 9.27 -28.31 -2.32
C PHE A 499 10.47 -27.37 -2.50
N ARG A 500 11.09 -27.40 -3.70
CA ARG A 500 12.25 -26.57 -4.06
C ARG A 500 13.38 -26.58 -2.99
N PRO A 501 13.81 -27.77 -2.49
CA PRO A 501 14.77 -27.89 -1.38
C PRO A 501 16.09 -27.13 -1.60
N LEU A 502 16.66 -27.20 -2.81
CA LEU A 502 17.91 -26.52 -3.15
C LEU A 502 17.81 -24.98 -3.01
N LEU A 503 16.69 -24.39 -3.44
CA LEU A 503 16.48 -22.96 -3.35
C LEU A 503 16.37 -22.53 -1.89
N ILE A 504 15.62 -23.27 -1.07
CA ILE A 504 15.48 -22.98 0.37
C ILE A 504 16.84 -23.12 1.06
N GLY A 505 17.60 -24.16 0.76
CA GLY A 505 18.95 -24.35 1.30
C GLY A 505 19.88 -23.17 0.98
N LEU A 506 19.91 -22.72 -0.28
CA LEU A 506 20.69 -21.54 -0.68
C LEU A 506 20.23 -20.27 0.05
N LEU A 507 18.92 -20.04 0.18
CA LEU A 507 18.36 -18.90 0.90
C LEU A 507 18.72 -18.93 2.39
N LEU A 508 18.70 -20.10 3.04
CA LEU A 508 19.10 -20.27 4.44
C LEU A 508 20.60 -19.97 4.64
N LEU A 509 21.47 -20.39 3.73
CA LEU A 509 22.90 -20.07 3.77
C LEU A 509 23.16 -18.58 3.56
N CYS A 510 22.50 -17.97 2.58
CA CYS A 510 22.55 -16.53 2.37
C CYS A 510 22.06 -15.78 3.61
N TYR A 511 20.95 -16.22 4.21
CA TYR A 511 20.40 -15.64 5.43
C TYR A 511 21.36 -15.75 6.61
N ALA A 512 21.94 -16.94 6.83
CA ALA A 512 22.94 -17.17 7.88
C ALA A 512 24.17 -16.26 7.73
N ALA A 513 24.69 -16.14 6.50
CA ALA A 513 25.80 -15.22 6.20
C ALA A 513 25.41 -13.76 6.50
N LEU A 514 24.21 -13.34 6.09
CA LEU A 514 23.71 -11.98 6.32
C LEU A 514 23.57 -11.68 7.82
N LEU A 515 23.04 -12.62 8.60
CA LEU A 515 22.97 -12.53 10.06
C LEU A 515 24.36 -12.52 10.71
N TRP A 516 25.31 -13.28 10.17
CA TRP A 516 26.68 -13.32 10.67
C TRP A 516 27.31 -11.91 10.63
N PHE A 517 27.15 -11.22 9.49
CA PHE A 517 27.64 -9.85 9.32
C PHE A 517 26.79 -8.80 10.05
N ARG A 518 25.47 -8.99 10.13
CA ARG A 518 24.53 -8.03 10.72
C ARG A 518 23.46 -8.73 11.59
N PRO A 519 23.80 -9.16 12.82
CA PRO A 519 22.88 -9.91 13.69
C PRO A 519 21.54 -9.21 14.00
N PRO A 520 21.43 -7.86 14.11
CA PRO A 520 20.14 -7.22 14.36
C PRO A 520 19.07 -7.48 13.29
N LEU A 521 19.44 -7.93 12.08
CA LEU A 521 18.49 -8.20 11.01
C LEU A 521 17.56 -9.38 11.29
N LEU A 522 17.90 -10.27 12.24
CA LEU A 522 16.97 -11.32 12.67
C LEU A 522 15.67 -10.71 13.23
N TRP A 523 15.73 -9.54 13.87
CA TRP A 523 14.56 -8.83 14.38
C TRP A 523 13.68 -8.24 13.28
N VAL A 524 14.19 -8.10 12.05
CA VAL A 524 13.37 -7.78 10.87
C VAL A 524 12.81 -9.05 10.25
N ALA A 525 13.67 -10.05 10.07
CA ALA A 525 13.37 -11.27 9.34
C ALA A 525 12.26 -12.10 10.01
N ILE A 526 12.32 -12.30 11.34
CA ILE A 526 11.35 -13.13 12.07
C ILE A 526 9.91 -12.59 11.90
N PRO A 527 9.58 -11.34 12.29
CA PRO A 527 8.22 -10.83 12.12
C PRO A 527 7.78 -10.70 10.64
N ALA A 528 8.72 -10.50 9.70
CA ALA A 528 8.40 -10.47 8.27
C ALA A 528 8.10 -11.87 7.70
N ALA A 529 8.79 -12.90 8.20
CA ALA A 529 8.65 -14.27 7.73
C ALA A 529 7.36 -14.95 8.21
N ILE A 530 6.75 -14.47 9.31
CA ILE A 530 5.47 -15.01 9.82
C ILE A 530 4.42 -15.14 8.71
N PRO A 531 4.12 -14.08 7.93
CA PRO A 531 3.22 -14.18 6.78
C PRO A 531 3.92 -14.56 5.47
N LEU A 532 5.21 -14.29 5.28
CA LEU A 532 5.85 -14.38 3.94
C LEU A 532 6.57 -15.68 3.65
N LEU A 533 6.80 -16.50 4.68
CA LEU A 533 7.53 -17.76 4.56
C LEU A 533 6.59 -18.89 4.98
N ASP A 534 5.57 -19.14 4.16
CA ASP A 534 4.52 -20.14 4.38
C ASP A 534 4.30 -21.00 3.12
N LEU A 535 5.00 -22.13 3.05
CA LEU A 535 5.03 -23.04 1.91
C LEU A 535 4.23 -24.33 2.17
N ALA A 536 3.55 -24.46 3.32
CA ALA A 536 2.74 -25.63 3.64
C ALA A 536 1.76 -26.06 2.53
N PRO A 537 1.08 -25.14 1.81
CA PRO A 537 0.19 -25.51 0.70
C PRO A 537 0.88 -26.17 -0.50
N TRP A 538 2.20 -25.98 -0.65
CA TRP A 538 3.01 -26.59 -1.72
C TRP A 538 3.82 -27.79 -1.24
N SER A 539 4.26 -27.77 0.02
CA SER A 539 5.10 -28.81 0.61
C SER A 539 4.28 -29.93 1.25
N GLY A 540 3.06 -29.67 1.72
CA GLY A 540 2.29 -30.56 2.58
C GLY A 540 2.73 -30.54 4.05
N ARG A 541 3.82 -29.82 4.39
CA ARG A 541 4.43 -29.85 5.72
C ARG A 541 4.03 -28.64 6.56
N PHE A 542 3.39 -28.89 7.71
CA PHE A 542 2.96 -27.85 8.66
C PHE A 542 3.32 -28.14 10.14
N TYR A 543 3.95 -29.29 10.43
CA TYR A 543 4.51 -29.61 11.76
C TYR A 543 5.90 -29.05 11.96
N LEU A 544 6.76 -29.23 10.96
CA LEU A 544 8.05 -28.58 10.85
C LEU A 544 8.17 -28.01 9.44
N ASP A 545 8.30 -26.70 9.37
CA ASP A 545 8.21 -25.96 8.12
C ASP A 545 9.43 -25.06 7.89
N GLU A 546 9.44 -24.40 6.74
CA GLU A 546 10.47 -23.44 6.34
C GLU A 546 10.65 -22.27 7.32
N PHE A 547 9.60 -21.89 8.06
CA PHE A 547 9.69 -20.84 9.07
C PHE A 547 10.48 -21.33 10.29
N ASP A 548 10.28 -22.58 10.71
CA ASP A 548 11.08 -23.18 11.78
C ASP A 548 12.57 -23.22 11.42
N PHE A 549 12.93 -23.54 10.17
CA PHE A 549 14.33 -23.52 9.72
C PHE A 549 14.94 -22.11 9.85
N LEU A 550 14.18 -21.06 9.50
CA LEU A 550 14.60 -19.68 9.67
C LEU A 550 14.81 -19.32 11.15
N ILE A 551 13.93 -19.78 12.05
CA ILE A 551 14.08 -19.57 13.50
C ILE A 551 15.33 -20.28 14.02
N ILE A 552 15.57 -21.53 13.63
CA ILE A 552 16.74 -22.30 14.06
C ILE A 552 18.03 -21.58 13.63
N VAL A 553 18.15 -21.16 12.36
CA VAL A 553 19.30 -20.38 11.88
C VAL A 553 19.44 -19.06 12.64
N SER A 554 18.32 -18.37 12.90
CA SER A 554 18.30 -17.11 13.67
C SER A 554 18.86 -17.29 15.08
N LEU A 555 18.46 -18.37 15.77
CA LEU A 555 18.91 -18.70 17.11
C LEU A 555 20.37 -19.14 17.12
N VAL A 556 20.77 -20.06 16.23
CA VAL A 556 22.15 -20.56 16.11
C VAL A 556 23.13 -19.40 15.87
N VAL A 557 22.88 -18.59 14.83
CA VAL A 557 23.75 -17.45 14.50
C VAL A 557 23.63 -16.35 15.54
N GLY A 558 22.41 -16.06 16.02
CA GLY A 558 22.14 -15.03 17.02
C GLY A 558 22.88 -15.29 18.32
N TYR A 559 22.84 -16.52 18.85
CA TYR A 559 23.56 -16.90 20.06
C TYR A 559 25.08 -16.93 19.87
N ALA A 560 25.58 -17.40 18.71
CA ALA A 560 27.00 -17.40 18.42
C ALA A 560 27.59 -15.99 18.26
N ARG A 561 26.80 -15.03 17.76
CA ARG A 561 27.24 -13.65 17.51
C ARG A 561 26.96 -12.69 18.66
N THR A 562 26.14 -13.07 19.63
CA THR A 562 25.85 -12.21 20.79
C THR A 562 26.45 -12.76 22.07
N ARG A 563 27.23 -11.90 22.73
CA ARG A 563 27.86 -12.22 24.00
C ARG A 563 26.78 -12.53 25.06
N PRO A 564 27.03 -13.49 25.98
CA PRO A 564 26.16 -13.73 27.11
C PRO A 564 25.88 -12.46 27.92
N ALA A 565 24.74 -12.43 28.61
CA ALA A 565 24.39 -11.32 29.50
C ALA A 565 25.46 -11.13 30.60
N PRO A 566 25.83 -9.88 30.96
CA PRO A 566 26.75 -9.63 32.06
C PRO A 566 26.22 -10.18 33.39
N LYS A 567 27.10 -10.80 34.19
CA LYS A 567 26.76 -11.35 35.53
C LYS A 567 26.23 -10.28 36.51
N SER A 568 26.55 -9.00 36.29
CA SER A 568 26.14 -7.86 37.12
C SER A 568 24.79 -7.24 36.76
N SER A 569 24.03 -7.82 35.82
CA SER A 569 22.73 -7.28 35.41
C SER A 569 21.62 -7.64 36.41
N ASN A 570 20.91 -6.64 36.95
CA ASN A 570 19.74 -6.89 37.79
C ASN A 570 18.66 -7.63 36.98
N PRO A 571 18.24 -8.83 37.41
CA PRO A 571 17.21 -9.57 36.70
C PRO A 571 15.85 -8.91 36.91
N ASP A 572 15.05 -8.85 35.85
CA ASP A 572 13.62 -8.57 35.94
C ASP A 572 12.92 -9.79 36.55
N VAL A 573 12.92 -9.89 37.87
CA VAL A 573 12.40 -11.04 38.62
C VAL A 573 10.94 -11.32 38.28
N VAL A 574 10.12 -10.27 38.17
CA VAL A 574 8.69 -10.41 37.86
C VAL A 574 8.48 -10.91 36.43
N GLY A 575 9.18 -10.33 35.45
CA GLY A 575 9.09 -10.79 34.06
C GLY A 575 9.60 -12.22 33.89
N LEU A 576 10.67 -12.58 34.59
CA LEU A 576 11.21 -13.95 34.61
C LEU A 576 10.24 -14.93 35.27
N ALA A 577 9.65 -14.59 36.41
CA ALA A 577 8.67 -15.44 37.09
C ALA A 577 7.45 -15.73 36.21
N VAL A 578 6.92 -14.73 35.51
CA VAL A 578 5.83 -14.91 34.54
C VAL A 578 6.26 -15.77 33.35
N ALA A 579 7.46 -15.57 32.81
CA ALA A 579 7.98 -16.40 31.73
C ALA A 579 8.19 -17.87 32.16
N CYS A 580 8.67 -18.10 33.39
CA CYS A 580 8.82 -19.44 33.96
C CYS A 580 7.45 -20.10 34.20
N LEU A 581 6.46 -19.36 34.71
CA LEU A 581 5.10 -19.85 34.88
C LEU A 581 4.47 -20.25 33.54
N LEU A 582 4.66 -19.43 32.52
CA LEU A 582 4.22 -19.75 31.15
C LEU A 582 4.95 -20.99 30.61
N ALA A 583 6.27 -21.08 30.77
CA ALA A 583 7.04 -22.24 30.32
C ALA A 583 6.59 -23.53 31.03
N LEU A 584 6.29 -23.46 32.33
CA LEU A 584 5.82 -24.59 33.12
C LEU A 584 4.42 -25.06 32.68
N THR A 585 3.48 -24.12 32.48
CA THR A 585 2.12 -24.45 32.02
C THR A 585 2.13 -25.08 30.63
N PHE A 586 2.93 -24.54 29.69
CA PHE A 586 3.13 -25.16 28.39
C PHE A 586 3.81 -26.54 28.49
N ALA A 587 4.82 -26.71 29.33
CA ALA A 587 5.49 -28.00 29.50
C ALA A 587 4.52 -29.08 30.03
N ILE A 588 3.73 -28.75 31.05
CA ILE A 588 2.73 -29.66 31.63
C ILE A 588 1.63 -29.98 30.60
N SER A 589 1.06 -28.97 29.96
CA SER A 589 -0.01 -29.15 28.98
C SER A 589 0.47 -29.89 27.72
N THR A 590 1.71 -29.68 27.28
CA THR A 590 2.32 -30.45 26.18
C THR A 590 2.49 -31.91 26.57
N LEU A 591 3.04 -32.18 27.75
CA LEU A 591 3.20 -33.56 28.24
C LEU A 591 1.83 -34.25 28.35
N HIS A 592 0.83 -33.56 28.90
CA HIS A 592 -0.53 -34.09 29.00
C HIS A 592 -1.14 -34.34 27.62
N GLY A 593 -0.99 -33.38 26.70
CA GLY A 593 -1.46 -33.48 25.32
C GLY A 593 -0.76 -34.59 24.52
N MET A 594 0.43 -35.03 24.91
CA MET A 594 1.13 -36.15 24.25
C MET A 594 0.75 -37.52 24.82
N LEU A 595 -0.01 -37.60 25.92
CA LEU A 595 -0.34 -38.89 26.54
C LEU A 595 -1.58 -39.55 25.90
N PRO A 596 -1.58 -40.88 25.68
CA PRO A 596 -0.47 -41.81 25.90
C PRO A 596 0.65 -41.63 24.85
N LEU A 597 1.90 -41.78 25.28
CA LEU A 597 3.06 -41.68 24.39
C LEU A 597 3.09 -42.88 23.44
N THR A 598 2.64 -42.68 22.21
CA THR A 598 2.74 -43.66 21.13
C THR A 598 4.04 -43.48 20.35
N PRO A 599 4.69 -44.52 19.82
CA PRO A 599 5.84 -44.34 18.91
C PRO A 599 5.40 -43.60 17.63
N PRO A 600 6.25 -42.74 17.03
CA PRO A 600 5.91 -42.04 15.80
C PRO A 600 5.58 -43.00 14.64
N ASP A 601 4.50 -42.70 13.92
CA ASP A 601 4.03 -43.39 12.71
C ASP A 601 3.84 -42.39 11.55
N ALA A 602 3.36 -42.86 10.39
CA ALA A 602 3.08 -42.03 9.21
C ALA A 602 2.06 -40.89 9.46
N ASN A 603 1.23 -41.00 10.51
CA ASN A 603 0.17 -40.04 10.84
C ASN A 603 0.59 -39.03 11.92
N SER A 604 1.72 -39.27 12.58
CA SER A 604 2.13 -38.54 13.76
C SER A 604 2.41 -37.06 13.48
N PHE A 605 2.96 -36.74 12.31
CA PHE A 605 3.32 -35.37 11.93
C PHE A 605 2.55 -34.84 10.71
N THR A 606 1.43 -35.48 10.40
CA THR A 606 0.60 -35.15 9.23
C THR A 606 -0.84 -34.86 9.61
N ASN A 607 -1.29 -35.14 10.84
CA ASN A 607 -2.70 -35.08 11.22
C ASN A 607 -2.93 -34.39 12.58
N TYR A 608 -3.90 -33.49 12.64
CA TYR A 608 -4.33 -32.77 13.85
C TYR A 608 -4.89 -33.66 14.95
N TYR A 609 -5.40 -34.84 14.60
CA TYR A 609 -5.89 -35.83 15.56
C TYR A 609 -4.75 -36.57 16.28
N SER A 610 -3.50 -36.38 15.87
CA SER A 610 -2.36 -37.00 16.52
C SER A 610 -2.06 -36.36 17.89
N PRO A 611 -1.67 -37.14 18.92
CA PRO A 611 -1.10 -36.62 20.16
C PRO A 611 0.06 -35.64 19.95
N TYR A 612 0.81 -35.80 18.86
CA TYR A 612 1.94 -34.93 18.53
C TYR A 612 1.52 -33.54 18.06
N ASN A 613 0.23 -33.29 17.78
CA ASN A 613 -0.29 -31.93 17.56
C ASN A 613 0.03 -31.00 18.75
N ALA A 614 0.17 -31.57 19.95
CA ALA A 614 0.67 -30.85 21.12
C ALA A 614 2.07 -30.23 20.88
N LEU A 615 3.01 -30.97 20.28
CA LEU A 615 4.34 -30.46 19.93
C LEU A 615 4.27 -29.36 18.88
N ARG A 616 3.38 -29.53 17.89
CA ARG A 616 3.17 -28.53 16.82
C ARG A 616 2.85 -27.17 17.43
N ILE A 617 1.89 -27.10 18.35
CA ILE A 617 1.50 -25.83 18.98
C ILE A 617 2.57 -25.36 19.97
N ALA A 618 3.08 -26.25 20.82
CA ALA A 618 4.07 -25.94 21.85
C ALA A 618 5.38 -25.36 21.29
N LYS A 619 5.78 -25.72 20.07
CA LYS A 619 6.98 -25.16 19.42
C LYS A 619 6.92 -23.63 19.32
N GLY A 620 5.73 -23.05 19.13
CA GLY A 620 5.54 -21.60 19.08
C GLY A 620 5.96 -20.90 20.38
N ALA A 621 5.57 -21.47 21.53
CA ALA A 621 6.00 -20.99 22.84
C ALA A 621 7.50 -21.22 23.08
N LEU A 622 8.04 -22.38 22.67
CA LEU A 622 9.47 -22.68 22.77
C LEU A 622 10.31 -21.67 22.00
N TRP A 623 9.96 -21.40 20.73
CA TRP A 623 10.62 -20.39 19.91
C TRP A 623 10.55 -19.01 20.54
N ALA A 624 9.38 -18.64 21.08
CA ALA A 624 9.21 -17.36 21.75
C ALA A 624 10.16 -17.23 22.95
N LEU A 625 10.22 -18.23 23.83
CA LEU A 625 11.08 -18.23 25.02
C LEU A 625 12.57 -18.15 24.65
N LEU A 626 13.00 -18.90 23.65
CA LEU A 626 14.40 -18.85 23.16
C LEU A 626 14.73 -17.48 22.55
N ILE A 627 13.82 -16.89 21.80
CA ILE A 627 13.98 -15.54 21.25
C ILE A 627 13.95 -14.48 22.36
N PHE A 628 13.15 -14.64 23.41
CA PHE A 628 13.12 -13.72 24.55
C PHE A 628 14.46 -13.64 25.28
N VAL A 629 15.09 -14.78 25.52
CA VAL A 629 16.42 -14.84 26.13
C VAL A 629 17.45 -14.15 25.22
N LEU A 630 17.37 -14.38 23.90
CA LEU A 630 18.22 -13.70 22.92
C LEU A 630 17.95 -12.18 22.88
N ALA A 631 16.69 -11.75 22.93
CA ALA A 631 16.27 -10.35 22.96
C ALA A 631 16.94 -9.62 24.13
N ARG A 632 16.91 -10.25 25.32
CA ARG A 632 17.56 -9.71 26.52
C ARG A 632 19.08 -9.54 26.35
N ARG A 633 19.77 -10.45 25.65
CA ARG A 633 21.21 -10.30 25.35
C ARG A 633 21.46 -9.07 24.47
N PHE A 634 20.62 -8.86 23.45
CA PHE A 634 20.74 -7.70 22.57
C PHE A 634 20.45 -6.38 23.30
N THR A 635 19.42 -6.30 24.13
CA THR A 635 19.05 -5.07 24.85
C THR A 635 20.12 -4.68 25.87
N LEU A 636 20.68 -5.64 26.61
CA LEU A 636 21.76 -5.39 27.58
C LEU A 636 23.04 -4.86 26.93
N HIS A 637 23.28 -5.14 25.65
CA HIS A 637 24.41 -4.62 24.87
C HIS A 637 24.05 -3.33 24.11
N GLY A 638 22.98 -2.63 24.50
CA GLY A 638 22.60 -1.32 23.96
C GLY A 638 22.04 -1.36 22.53
N ARG A 639 21.68 -2.52 21.99
CA ARG A 639 21.12 -2.62 20.63
C ARG A 639 19.62 -2.34 20.64
N ASN A 640 19.17 -1.45 19.74
CA ASN A 640 17.76 -1.13 19.60
C ASN A 640 17.00 -2.22 18.82
N ILE A 641 16.49 -3.24 19.51
CA ILE A 641 15.70 -4.32 18.89
C ILE A 641 14.30 -3.89 18.43
N ARG A 642 13.68 -2.93 19.13
CA ARG A 642 12.29 -2.51 18.91
C ARG A 642 12.11 -1.83 17.55
N GLY A 643 13.09 -1.02 17.13
CA GLY A 643 13.07 -0.40 15.80
C GLY A 643 13.18 -1.41 14.66
N TRP A 644 14.02 -2.43 14.80
CA TRP A 644 14.15 -3.51 13.81
C TRP A 644 12.90 -4.38 13.76
N PHE A 645 12.34 -4.74 14.91
CA PHE A 645 11.07 -5.47 15.00
C PHE A 645 9.92 -4.71 14.33
N ALA A 646 9.77 -3.41 14.62
CA ALA A 646 8.77 -2.58 13.96
C ALA A 646 8.96 -2.52 12.44
N SER A 647 10.22 -2.49 11.97
CA SER A 647 10.52 -2.53 10.54
C SER A 647 10.12 -3.88 9.92
N GLY A 648 10.37 -4.99 10.61
CA GLY A 648 9.98 -6.32 10.14
C GLY A 648 8.47 -6.54 10.12
N MET A 649 7.72 -6.04 11.12
CA MET A 649 6.25 -6.01 11.07
C MET A 649 5.74 -5.23 9.85
N VAL A 650 6.36 -4.11 9.51
CA VAL A 650 6.00 -3.31 8.33
C VAL A 650 6.36 -4.02 7.02
N VAL A 651 7.50 -4.73 6.97
CA VAL A 651 7.89 -5.54 5.80
C VAL A 651 6.89 -6.68 5.57
N GLY A 652 6.55 -7.43 6.63
CA GLY A 652 5.54 -8.47 6.54
C GLY A 652 4.17 -7.92 6.15
N LEU A 653 3.75 -6.78 6.73
CA LEU A 653 2.52 -6.08 6.34
C LEU A 653 2.49 -5.72 4.85
N THR A 654 3.61 -5.19 4.34
CA THR A 654 3.75 -4.82 2.93
C THR A 654 3.57 -6.05 2.03
N GLY A 655 4.22 -7.16 2.38
CA GLY A 655 4.09 -8.40 1.61
C GLY A 655 2.69 -9.03 1.71
N THR A 656 2.06 -9.02 2.89
CA THR A 656 0.67 -9.46 3.06
C THR A 656 -0.28 -8.64 2.19
N ILE A 657 -0.15 -7.31 2.18
CA ILE A 657 -0.96 -6.43 1.32
C ILE A 657 -0.72 -6.74 -0.15
N ALA A 658 0.53 -6.97 -0.57
CA ALA A 658 0.84 -7.33 -1.95
C ALA A 658 0.14 -8.63 -2.38
N VAL A 659 0.16 -9.66 -1.53
CA VAL A 659 -0.53 -10.93 -1.80
C VAL A 659 -2.05 -10.74 -1.82
N VAL A 660 -2.62 -9.96 -0.90
CA VAL A 660 -4.07 -9.68 -0.89
C VAL A 660 -4.52 -8.89 -2.12
N ILE A 661 -3.74 -7.90 -2.56
CA ILE A 661 -4.01 -7.15 -3.79
C ILE A 661 -3.92 -8.09 -5.00
N TRP A 662 -2.89 -8.94 -5.07
CA TRP A 662 -2.75 -9.94 -6.12
C TRP A 662 -3.93 -10.93 -6.14
N GLU A 663 -4.26 -11.52 -4.99
CA GLU A 663 -5.39 -12.45 -4.83
C GLU A 663 -6.68 -11.81 -5.33
N ARG A 664 -6.96 -10.57 -4.89
CA ARG A 664 -8.15 -9.85 -5.34
C ARG A 664 -8.12 -9.48 -6.82
N PHE A 665 -6.98 -9.04 -7.34
CA PHE A 665 -6.83 -8.72 -8.76
C PHE A 665 -7.10 -9.94 -9.64
N VAL A 666 -6.68 -11.12 -9.17
CA VAL A 666 -6.73 -12.37 -9.90
C VAL A 666 -8.08 -13.08 -9.77
N PHE A 667 -8.76 -13.05 -8.62
CA PHE A 667 -10.04 -13.74 -8.41
C PHE A 667 -11.28 -12.84 -8.66
N PRO A 668 -11.78 -12.02 -7.71
CA PRO A 668 -13.01 -11.23 -7.90
C PRO A 668 -12.82 -9.89 -8.66
N GLY A 669 -11.60 -9.35 -8.73
CA GLY A 669 -11.28 -7.99 -9.18
C GLY A 669 -11.06 -7.01 -8.01
N LEU A 670 -10.28 -5.92 -8.18
CA LEU A 670 -9.92 -5.01 -7.08
C LEU A 670 -11.06 -4.13 -6.52
N LEU A 671 -12.12 -3.90 -7.30
CA LEU A 671 -13.27 -3.08 -6.88
C LEU A 671 -14.61 -3.84 -6.87
N ASN A 672 -14.58 -5.17 -7.05
CA ASN A 672 -15.77 -6.00 -6.89
C ASN A 672 -15.99 -6.27 -5.39
N PHE A 673 -17.07 -5.74 -4.83
CA PHE A 673 -17.45 -5.93 -3.41
C PHE A 673 -18.82 -6.60 -3.26
N THR A 674 -19.39 -7.11 -4.36
CA THR A 674 -20.66 -7.84 -4.36
C THR A 674 -20.46 -9.35 -4.27
N ASP A 675 -19.30 -9.83 -4.70
CA ASP A 675 -18.87 -11.23 -4.63
C ASP A 675 -18.61 -11.66 -3.16
N ASP A 676 -18.87 -12.93 -2.83
CA ASP A 676 -18.67 -13.50 -1.50
C ASP A 676 -17.23 -14.00 -1.26
N TYR A 677 -16.33 -13.80 -2.24
CA TYR A 677 -14.91 -14.13 -2.12
C TYR A 677 -14.24 -13.43 -0.94
N ARG A 678 -13.70 -14.23 -0.01
CA ARG A 678 -12.93 -13.78 1.15
C ARG A 678 -11.46 -14.07 0.94
N VAL A 679 -10.63 -13.05 1.13
CA VAL A 679 -9.18 -13.21 0.99
C VAL A 679 -8.60 -14.04 2.12
N THR A 680 -7.67 -14.95 1.78
CA THR A 680 -6.89 -15.69 2.80
C THR A 680 -5.49 -15.10 2.96
N GLY A 681 -5.00 -14.35 1.97
CA GLY A 681 -3.62 -13.86 1.97
C GLY A 681 -2.59 -15.01 1.99
N PRO A 682 -1.35 -14.75 2.44
CA PRO A 682 -0.28 -15.75 2.42
C PRO A 682 -0.29 -16.68 3.65
N PHE A 683 -1.44 -16.89 4.29
CA PHE A 683 -1.55 -17.65 5.54
C PHE A 683 -2.12 -19.05 5.27
N SER A 684 -1.27 -20.08 5.25
CA SER A 684 -1.73 -21.45 5.04
C SER A 684 -2.59 -21.97 6.17
N GLN A 685 -2.43 -21.42 7.38
CA GLN A 685 -3.21 -21.79 8.55
C GLN A 685 -4.71 -21.57 8.34
N MET A 686 -5.07 -20.68 7.42
CA MET A 686 -6.47 -20.43 7.03
C MET A 686 -7.15 -21.61 6.34
N HIS A 687 -6.45 -22.72 6.01
CA HIS A 687 -7.08 -23.93 5.43
C HIS A 687 -8.16 -24.58 6.30
N THR A 688 -8.15 -24.33 7.61
CA THR A 688 -9.21 -24.73 8.56
C THR A 688 -10.13 -23.59 8.98
N GLY A 689 -10.07 -22.46 8.28
CA GLY A 689 -10.62 -21.19 8.75
C GLY A 689 -9.73 -20.57 9.83
N GLY A 690 -10.27 -19.61 10.59
CA GLY A 690 -9.52 -18.86 11.61
C GLY A 690 -9.60 -17.35 11.44
N ALA A 691 -8.63 -16.64 12.04
CA ALA A 691 -8.56 -15.17 12.06
C ALA A 691 -7.12 -14.64 11.88
N GLU A 692 -6.24 -15.43 11.25
CA GLU A 692 -4.80 -15.18 11.14
C GLU A 692 -4.49 -13.91 10.33
N ILE A 693 -5.15 -13.75 9.18
CA ILE A 693 -4.94 -12.59 8.32
C ILE A 693 -5.29 -11.28 9.03
N GLU A 694 -6.49 -11.18 9.62
CA GLU A 694 -6.89 -9.98 10.34
C GLU A 694 -6.07 -9.77 11.61
N THR A 695 -5.61 -10.83 12.27
CA THR A 695 -4.73 -10.74 13.44
C THR A 695 -3.40 -10.12 13.06
N TYR A 696 -2.76 -10.59 11.98
CA TYR A 696 -1.47 -10.05 11.56
C TYR A 696 -1.60 -8.61 11.06
N LEU A 697 -2.62 -8.30 10.24
CA LEU A 697 -2.90 -6.94 9.77
C LEU A 697 -3.12 -5.99 10.96
N THR A 698 -3.95 -6.38 11.93
CA THR A 698 -4.21 -5.60 13.16
C THR A 698 -2.95 -5.44 14.00
N ALA A 699 -2.13 -6.48 14.12
CA ALA A 699 -0.90 -6.45 14.89
C ALA A 699 0.16 -5.52 14.27
N ALA A 700 0.29 -5.51 12.94
CA ALA A 700 1.33 -4.77 12.23
C ALA A 700 0.98 -3.29 12.00
N LEU A 701 -0.30 -2.98 11.83
CA LEU A 701 -0.82 -1.66 11.47
C LEU A 701 -0.33 -0.52 12.40
N PRO A 702 -0.31 -0.65 13.74
CA PRO A 702 0.22 0.38 14.63
C PRO A 702 1.69 0.74 14.39
N PHE A 703 2.52 -0.22 14.01
CA PHE A 703 3.93 0.02 13.72
C PHE A 703 4.10 0.82 12.42
N ALA A 704 3.29 0.52 11.40
CA ALA A 704 3.25 1.31 10.16
C ALA A 704 2.85 2.76 10.42
N VAL A 705 1.81 2.99 11.25
CA VAL A 705 1.38 4.34 11.66
C VAL A 705 2.52 5.11 12.33
N VAL A 706 3.13 4.52 13.36
CA VAL A 706 4.20 5.19 14.13
C VAL A 706 5.43 5.47 13.27
N LEU A 707 5.86 4.53 12.43
CA LEU A 707 7.01 4.75 11.55
C LEU A 707 6.71 5.81 10.46
N THR A 708 5.49 5.85 9.93
CA THR A 708 5.05 6.87 8.97
C THR A 708 5.05 8.26 9.58
N ILE A 709 4.52 8.42 10.80
CA ILE A 709 4.52 9.72 11.50
C ILE A 709 5.95 10.19 11.80
N ARG A 710 6.84 9.26 12.20
CA ARG A 710 8.24 9.55 12.54
C ARG A 710 9.14 9.73 11.33
N ALA A 711 8.69 9.35 10.15
CA ALA A 711 9.45 9.46 8.92
C ALA A 711 9.83 10.92 8.65
N ARG A 712 11.10 11.16 8.29
CA ARG A 712 11.62 12.51 8.00
C ARG A 712 11.45 12.91 6.54
N SER A 713 11.48 11.94 5.62
CA SER A 713 11.35 12.19 4.19
C SER A 713 9.88 12.13 3.77
N LEU A 714 9.49 13.00 2.83
CA LEU A 714 8.17 12.96 2.22
C LEU A 714 7.93 11.62 1.52
N ALA A 715 8.90 11.09 0.79
CA ALA A 715 8.79 9.82 0.09
C ALA A 715 8.44 8.67 1.04
N THR A 716 9.12 8.59 2.19
CA THR A 716 8.80 7.57 3.22
C THR A 716 7.43 7.79 3.87
N ARG A 717 6.93 9.03 3.95
CA ARG A 717 5.59 9.33 4.45
C ARG A 717 4.52 8.95 3.45
N LEU A 718 4.74 9.22 2.16
CA LEU A 718 3.84 8.82 1.08
C LEU A 718 3.80 7.29 0.96
N ALA A 719 4.95 6.62 0.99
CA ALA A 719 5.02 5.16 1.02
C ALA A 719 4.29 4.60 2.25
N GLY A 720 4.47 5.20 3.43
CA GLY A 720 3.73 4.83 4.64
C GLY A 720 2.23 5.07 4.52
N GLY A 721 1.80 6.18 3.92
CA GLY A 721 0.39 6.47 3.64
C GLY A 721 -0.25 5.47 2.69
N LEU A 722 0.43 5.14 1.58
CA LEU A 722 0.01 4.10 0.64
C LEU A 722 -0.08 2.73 1.31
N LEU A 723 0.90 2.40 2.16
CA LEU A 723 0.88 1.16 2.93
C LEU A 723 -0.34 1.10 3.86
N LEU A 724 -0.68 2.21 4.52
CA LEU A 724 -1.84 2.28 5.40
C LEU A 724 -3.15 2.18 4.63
N MET A 725 -3.25 2.80 3.45
CA MET A 725 -4.38 2.60 2.53
C MET A 725 -4.52 1.12 2.14
N GLY A 726 -3.42 0.51 1.71
CA GLY A 726 -3.39 -0.91 1.36
C GLY A 726 -3.75 -1.82 2.54
N ALA A 727 -3.33 -1.47 3.76
CA ALA A 727 -3.68 -2.19 4.97
C ALA A 727 -5.18 -2.08 5.27
N SER A 728 -5.75 -0.88 5.18
CA SER A 728 -7.18 -0.64 5.37
C SER A 728 -8.03 -1.38 4.34
N TYR A 729 -7.61 -1.36 3.08
CA TYR A 729 -8.22 -2.17 2.03
C TYR A 729 -8.13 -3.66 2.35
N ALA A 730 -6.93 -4.17 2.66
CA ALA A 730 -6.71 -5.59 2.96
C ALA A 730 -7.58 -6.06 4.14
N LEU A 731 -7.65 -5.27 5.21
CA LEU A 731 -8.54 -5.52 6.35
C LEU A 731 -10.01 -5.53 5.92
N ALA A 732 -10.46 -4.51 5.19
CA ALA A 732 -11.84 -4.39 4.73
C ALA A 732 -12.30 -5.61 3.92
N VAL A 733 -11.45 -6.14 3.04
CA VAL A 733 -11.80 -7.26 2.14
C VAL A 733 -11.71 -8.65 2.80
N THR A 734 -11.28 -8.74 4.06
CA THR A 734 -11.42 -9.99 4.85
C THR A 734 -12.88 -10.29 5.21
N TYR A 735 -13.74 -9.26 5.18
CA TYR A 735 -15.12 -9.30 5.66
C TYR A 735 -15.26 -9.81 7.12
N SER A 736 -14.19 -9.65 7.92
CA SER A 736 -14.11 -10.09 9.32
C SER A 736 -14.49 -8.97 10.28
N ARG A 737 -15.64 -9.12 10.95
CA ARG A 737 -16.16 -8.18 11.97
C ARG A 737 -15.18 -8.02 13.15
N GLY A 738 -14.57 -9.12 13.59
CA GLY A 738 -13.56 -9.12 14.64
C GLY A 738 -12.32 -8.32 14.21
N GLY A 739 -11.86 -8.52 12.97
CA GLY A 739 -10.78 -7.75 12.37
C GLY A 739 -11.07 -6.25 12.31
N TYR A 740 -12.29 -5.85 11.96
CA TYR A 740 -12.71 -4.44 11.92
C TYR A 740 -12.67 -3.78 13.31
N ALA A 741 -13.24 -4.45 14.31
CA ALA A 741 -13.24 -3.96 15.69
C ALA A 741 -11.81 -3.86 16.24
N GLY A 742 -11.01 -4.92 16.08
CA GLY A 742 -9.63 -4.97 16.56
C GLY A 742 -8.74 -3.90 15.93
N SER A 743 -8.81 -3.75 14.61
CA SER A 743 -8.02 -2.74 13.88
C SER A 743 -8.42 -1.30 14.21
N SER A 744 -9.71 -1.03 14.42
CA SER A 744 -10.20 0.29 14.84
C SER A 744 -9.69 0.67 16.22
N VAL A 745 -9.75 -0.25 17.19
CA VAL A 745 -9.18 -0.05 18.53
C VAL A 745 -7.66 0.17 18.44
N ALA A 746 -6.96 -0.64 17.66
CA ALA A 746 -5.52 -0.50 17.46
C ALA A 746 -5.15 0.87 16.85
N LEU A 747 -5.87 1.33 15.83
CA LEU A 747 -5.64 2.64 15.20
C LEU A 747 -5.88 3.79 16.17
N ILE A 748 -6.96 3.75 16.96
CA ILE A 748 -7.27 4.78 17.96
C ILE A 748 -6.15 4.86 19.00
N ILE A 749 -5.71 3.72 19.55
CA ILE A 749 -4.64 3.70 20.56
C ILE A 749 -3.30 4.14 19.94
N ALA A 750 -2.98 3.71 18.71
CA ALA A 750 -1.76 4.11 18.02
C ALA A 750 -1.73 5.62 17.76
N ALA A 751 -2.86 6.17 17.32
CA ALA A 751 -3.05 7.61 17.18
C ALA A 751 -2.84 8.31 18.53
N LEU A 752 -3.60 7.95 19.57
CA LEU A 752 -3.48 8.52 20.92
C LEU A 752 -2.05 8.46 21.48
N ALA A 753 -1.35 7.34 21.29
CA ALA A 753 0.02 7.20 21.77
C ALA A 753 1.00 8.16 21.07
N THR A 754 0.74 8.52 19.80
CA THR A 754 1.54 9.54 19.10
C THR A 754 1.26 10.97 19.59
N LEU A 755 0.12 11.18 20.27
CA LEU A 755 -0.32 12.46 20.83
C LEU A 755 0.34 12.80 22.18
N LEU A 756 0.83 11.79 22.90
CA LEU A 756 1.43 11.97 24.22
C LEU A 756 2.70 12.84 24.15
N PRO A 757 2.89 13.83 25.05
CA PRO A 757 4.06 14.70 25.05
C PRO A 757 5.34 13.87 25.10
N GLN A 758 6.30 14.16 24.19
CA GLN A 758 7.62 13.55 24.33
C GLN A 758 8.39 14.39 25.33
N PRO A 759 8.99 13.80 26.38
CA PRO A 759 9.89 14.54 27.24
C PRO A 759 11.00 15.11 26.36
N ALA A 760 11.16 16.44 26.40
CA ALA A 760 12.32 17.09 25.79
C ALA A 760 13.55 16.39 26.35
N THR A 761 14.35 15.77 25.48
CA THR A 761 15.58 15.10 25.88
C THR A 761 16.47 16.12 26.59
N THR A 762 16.45 16.11 27.91
CA THR A 762 17.37 16.82 28.81
C THR A 762 18.73 16.15 28.76
N ALA A 763 19.38 16.19 27.60
CA ALA A 763 20.76 15.74 27.41
C ALA A 763 21.74 16.93 27.41
N ALA A 764 21.46 17.99 28.18
CA ALA A 764 22.29 19.19 28.23
C ALA A 764 22.56 19.72 29.65
N ARG A 765 22.28 18.98 30.72
CA ARG A 765 22.48 19.50 32.09
C ARG A 765 22.79 18.41 33.13
N SER A 766 23.86 17.65 32.93
CA SER A 766 24.58 16.99 34.04
C SER A 766 25.97 16.57 33.57
N GLY A 767 26.99 17.33 33.97
CA GLY A 767 28.39 17.03 33.67
C GLY A 767 29.32 18.21 33.90
N ARG A 768 29.45 18.65 35.16
CA ARG A 768 30.69 19.32 35.61
C ARG A 768 31.76 18.22 35.69
N GLY A 769 32.85 18.35 34.93
CA GLY A 769 34.03 17.47 34.98
C GLY A 769 34.67 17.24 33.61
N SER A 770 35.80 17.92 33.37
CA SER A 770 36.84 17.79 32.31
C SER A 770 36.96 16.41 31.61
N ALA A 771 37.24 16.26 30.30
CA ALA A 771 38.11 17.04 29.43
C ALA A 771 37.75 16.92 27.92
N GLN A 772 37.90 18.05 27.21
CA GLN A 772 38.22 18.27 25.79
C GLN A 772 37.50 17.44 24.69
N ALA A 773 36.41 18.00 24.18
CA ALA A 773 35.91 17.76 22.82
C ALA A 773 36.11 19.05 21.98
N PRO A 774 36.52 18.97 20.70
CA PRO A 774 36.68 20.16 19.88
C PRO A 774 35.32 20.73 19.47
N VAL A 775 35.25 22.05 19.56
CA VAL A 775 34.13 22.91 19.17
C VAL A 775 34.04 22.97 17.65
N GLU A 776 33.04 22.32 17.05
CA GLU A 776 32.58 22.67 15.71
C GLU A 776 31.30 23.51 15.79
N VAL A 777 31.40 24.68 15.17
CA VAL A 777 30.41 25.74 15.10
C VAL A 777 29.20 25.27 14.29
N GLY A 778 28.17 24.79 14.98
CA GLY A 778 26.85 24.49 14.42
C GLY A 778 26.04 25.77 14.17
N LEU A 779 26.35 26.51 13.11
CA LEU A 779 25.52 27.61 12.62
C LEU A 779 24.45 27.11 11.64
N ALA A 780 23.48 26.31 12.11
CA ALA A 780 22.17 26.08 11.46
C ALA A 780 21.32 25.05 12.23
N SER A 781 20.73 25.40 13.38
CA SER A 781 19.75 24.51 14.03
C SER A 781 18.64 25.21 14.82
N ASN A 782 18.40 26.51 14.61
CA ASN A 782 17.31 27.23 15.28
C ASN A 782 16.13 27.62 14.36
N ILE A 783 15.87 26.86 13.30
CA ILE A 783 14.62 26.92 12.54
C ILE A 783 13.91 25.57 12.67
N GLY A 784 12.97 25.42 13.62
CA GLY A 784 12.02 24.30 13.53
C GLY A 784 11.37 23.73 14.78
N THR A 785 11.58 24.26 15.98
CA THR A 785 10.94 23.70 17.19
C THR A 785 9.43 23.94 17.25
N SER A 786 8.90 24.96 16.54
CA SER A 786 7.45 25.19 16.41
C SER A 786 6.78 24.35 15.30
N ARG A 787 7.55 23.82 14.34
CA ARG A 787 7.04 23.00 13.21
C ARG A 787 6.58 21.60 13.62
N SER A 788 7.02 21.08 14.77
CA SER A 788 6.83 19.66 15.14
C SER A 788 5.47 19.37 15.79
N SER A 789 4.85 20.32 16.48
CA SER A 789 3.65 20.00 17.25
C SER A 789 2.38 19.91 16.42
N VAL A 790 2.24 20.64 15.31
CA VAL A 790 1.03 20.64 14.47
C VAL A 790 1.00 19.39 13.59
N TYR A 791 2.16 19.03 13.04
CA TYR A 791 2.35 17.82 12.25
C TYR A 791 1.99 16.53 12.99
N ARG A 792 2.16 16.49 14.32
CA ARG A 792 1.89 15.29 15.12
C ARG A 792 0.41 14.90 15.20
N TRP A 793 -0.51 15.83 15.00
CA TRP A 793 -1.96 15.57 15.13
C TRP A 793 -2.64 15.42 13.78
N SER A 794 -2.20 16.19 12.78
CA SER A 794 -2.77 16.14 11.44
C SER A 794 -2.52 14.80 10.76
N VAL A 795 -1.30 14.24 10.86
CA VAL A 795 -0.95 12.97 10.20
C VAL A 795 -1.86 11.81 10.63
N PRO A 796 -2.03 11.47 11.93
CA PRO A 796 -2.86 10.35 12.31
C PRO A 796 -4.35 10.55 11.96
N LEU A 797 -4.90 11.75 12.14
CA LEU A 797 -6.30 12.04 11.77
C LEU A 797 -6.55 11.86 10.27
N VAL A 798 -5.59 12.31 9.46
CA VAL A 798 -5.59 12.16 8.01
C VAL A 798 -5.54 10.70 7.61
N LEU A 799 -4.65 9.92 8.24
CA LEU A 799 -4.52 8.50 7.95
C LEU A 799 -5.79 7.73 8.34
N ILE A 800 -6.45 8.14 9.42
CA ILE A 800 -7.77 7.60 9.81
C ILE A 800 -8.83 7.99 8.79
N ALA A 801 -8.92 9.26 8.38
CA ALA A 801 -9.89 9.70 7.37
C ALA A 801 -9.71 8.96 6.05
N LEU A 802 -8.46 8.75 5.64
CA LEU A 802 -8.09 8.00 4.45
C LEU A 802 -8.46 6.51 4.57
N ALA A 803 -8.20 5.90 5.73
CA ALA A 803 -8.61 4.52 6.02
C ALA A 803 -10.14 4.37 5.95
N VAL A 804 -10.88 5.33 6.52
CA VAL A 804 -12.36 5.36 6.46
C VAL A 804 -12.83 5.51 5.02
N ALA A 805 -12.23 6.41 4.24
CA ALA A 805 -12.59 6.61 2.84
C ALA A 805 -12.39 5.36 1.98
N VAL A 806 -11.30 4.60 2.21
CA VAL A 806 -11.05 3.32 1.53
C VAL A 806 -12.07 2.26 1.94
N ALA A 807 -12.46 2.23 3.22
CA ALA A 807 -13.33 1.19 3.73
C ALA A 807 -14.82 1.46 3.46
N LEU A 808 -15.24 2.72 3.34
CA LEU A 808 -16.63 3.12 3.12
C LEU A 808 -17.31 2.41 1.94
N PRO A 809 -16.75 2.39 0.71
CA PRO A 809 -17.37 1.70 -0.43
C PRO A 809 -17.48 0.18 -0.23
N ILE A 810 -16.61 -0.40 0.59
CA ILE A 810 -16.59 -1.83 0.90
C ILE A 810 -17.71 -2.16 1.90
N TYR A 811 -17.88 -1.31 2.91
CA TYR A 811 -18.95 -1.44 3.90
C TYR A 811 -20.34 -1.19 3.31
N SER A 812 -20.45 -0.38 2.26
CA SER A 812 -21.70 -0.20 1.50
C SER A 812 -22.02 -1.35 0.56
N GLY A 813 -21.08 -2.29 0.32
CA GLY A 813 -21.32 -3.48 -0.49
C GLY A 813 -22.39 -4.39 0.13
N SER A 814 -23.20 -5.02 -0.73
CA SER A 814 -24.32 -5.88 -0.32
C SER A 814 -23.88 -7.03 0.60
N PHE A 815 -22.74 -7.65 0.31
CA PHE A 815 -22.18 -8.74 1.12
C PHE A 815 -21.78 -8.27 2.52
N ALA A 816 -21.09 -7.13 2.63
CA ALA A 816 -20.71 -6.56 3.93
C ALA A 816 -21.95 -6.20 4.78
N GLN A 817 -22.98 -5.61 4.16
CA GLN A 817 -24.25 -5.31 4.83
C GLN A 817 -24.95 -6.58 5.32
N GLN A 818 -24.97 -7.65 4.51
CA GLN A 818 -25.55 -8.94 4.89
C GLN A 818 -24.81 -9.57 6.08
N ARG A 819 -23.48 -9.42 6.17
CA ARG A 819 -22.71 -9.88 7.33
C ARG A 819 -22.96 -9.04 8.59
N MET A 820 -23.20 -7.74 8.42
CA MET A 820 -23.49 -6.84 9.54
C MET A 820 -24.89 -7.09 10.13
N SER A 821 -25.88 -7.42 9.30
CA SER A 821 -27.24 -7.74 9.77
C SER A 821 -27.34 -9.04 10.58
N ARG A 822 -26.36 -9.96 10.43
CA ARG A 822 -26.31 -11.26 11.12
C ARG A 822 -25.44 -11.27 12.39
N ILE A 823 -25.18 -10.12 13.03
CA ILE A 823 -24.35 -10.08 14.26
C ILE A 823 -24.98 -10.90 15.41
N GLY A 824 -26.29 -10.75 15.64
CA GLY A 824 -26.96 -11.43 16.76
C GLY A 824 -26.94 -12.95 16.66
N ALA A 825 -27.24 -13.50 15.48
CA ALA A 825 -27.23 -14.95 15.24
C ALA A 825 -25.82 -15.57 15.38
N ASP A 826 -24.77 -14.83 15.01
CA ASP A 826 -23.38 -15.29 15.15
C ASP A 826 -22.98 -15.43 16.62
N LEU A 827 -23.38 -14.48 17.47
CA LEU A 827 -23.05 -14.54 18.89
C LEU A 827 -23.69 -15.74 19.58
N ALA A 828 -24.96 -16.04 19.25
CA ALA A 828 -25.66 -17.21 19.77
C ALA A 828 -24.95 -18.52 19.35
N THR A 829 -24.54 -18.61 18.07
CA THR A 829 -23.77 -19.77 17.56
C THR A 829 -22.44 -19.93 18.29
N ARG A 830 -21.70 -18.83 18.51
CA ARG A 830 -20.43 -18.86 19.26
C ARG A 830 -20.63 -19.28 20.72
N GLN A 831 -21.66 -18.79 21.39
CA GLN A 831 -21.97 -19.16 22.78
C GLN A 831 -22.32 -20.66 22.91
N ALA A 832 -23.10 -21.19 21.96
CA ALA A 832 -23.37 -22.63 21.89
C ALA A 832 -22.07 -23.43 21.70
N HIS A 833 -21.23 -23.02 20.76
CA HIS A 833 -19.93 -23.64 20.51
C HIS A 833 -19.00 -23.60 21.74
N TRP A 834 -18.96 -22.48 22.48
CA TRP A 834 -18.16 -22.38 23.71
C TRP A 834 -18.64 -23.33 24.80
N THR A 835 -19.97 -23.52 24.88
CA THR A 835 -20.59 -24.41 25.84
C THR A 835 -20.28 -25.86 25.50
N ASP A 836 -20.40 -26.25 24.23
CA ASP A 836 -20.02 -27.57 23.74
C ASP A 836 -18.52 -27.84 23.97
N ALA A 837 -17.65 -26.89 23.60
CA ALA A 837 -16.20 -26.97 23.82
C ALA A 837 -15.84 -27.29 25.27
N LEU A 838 -16.45 -26.61 26.24
CA LEU A 838 -16.16 -26.84 27.66
C LEU A 838 -16.80 -28.14 28.19
N ALA A 839 -17.95 -28.55 27.65
CA ALA A 839 -18.64 -29.78 28.03
C ALA A 839 -17.89 -31.05 27.59
N MET A 840 -17.10 -30.99 26.52
CA MET A 840 -16.32 -32.13 26.01
C MET A 840 -15.15 -32.57 26.90
N ARG A 841 -14.73 -31.73 27.85
CA ARG A 841 -13.58 -31.97 28.72
C ARG A 841 -13.81 -33.14 29.67
N ASP A 842 -12.74 -33.85 30.01
CA ASP A 842 -12.77 -34.87 31.06
C ASP A 842 -13.15 -34.26 32.42
N PRO A 843 -14.02 -34.92 33.20
CA PRO A 843 -14.30 -34.51 34.57
C PRO A 843 -13.07 -34.77 35.47
N GLY A 844 -12.81 -33.86 36.41
CA GLY A 844 -11.78 -34.05 37.43
C GLY A 844 -10.92 -32.83 37.71
N LEU A 845 -10.16 -32.89 38.81
CA LEU A 845 -9.29 -31.80 39.25
C LEU A 845 -8.11 -31.56 38.30
N ALA A 846 -7.51 -32.62 37.75
CA ALA A 846 -6.37 -32.51 36.84
C ALA A 846 -6.73 -31.70 35.59
N THR A 847 -7.79 -32.09 34.88
CA THR A 847 -8.31 -31.36 33.71
C THR A 847 -8.78 -29.95 34.05
N THR A 848 -9.32 -29.74 35.25
CA THR A 848 -9.72 -28.41 35.70
C THR A 848 -8.53 -27.46 35.87
N LEU A 849 -7.44 -27.94 36.48
CA LEU A 849 -6.26 -27.14 36.76
C LEU A 849 -5.33 -26.98 35.55
N PHE A 850 -5.13 -28.05 34.77
CA PHE A 850 -4.12 -28.15 33.72
C PHE A 850 -4.68 -28.34 32.30
N GLY A 851 -6.01 -28.46 32.14
CA GLY A 851 -6.67 -28.65 30.85
C GLY A 851 -6.54 -30.07 30.30
N MET A 852 -7.09 -30.27 29.10
CA MET A 852 -7.06 -31.51 28.32
C MET A 852 -5.69 -31.79 27.69
N GLY A 853 -4.78 -30.83 27.72
CA GLY A 853 -3.52 -30.87 26.99
C GLY A 853 -3.64 -30.13 25.66
N ILE A 854 -2.58 -29.40 25.32
CA ILE A 854 -2.57 -28.49 24.16
C ILE A 854 -2.75 -29.25 22.85
N GLY A 855 -3.60 -28.74 21.96
CA GLY A 855 -3.83 -29.34 20.64
C GLY A 855 -4.75 -30.56 20.63
N ARG A 856 -5.38 -30.92 21.76
CA ARG A 856 -6.37 -32.02 21.83
C ARG A 856 -7.77 -31.65 21.37
N PHE A 857 -8.03 -30.36 21.13
CA PHE A 857 -9.36 -29.90 20.74
C PHE A 857 -9.92 -30.61 19.50
N PRO A 858 -9.23 -30.72 18.34
CA PRO A 858 -9.82 -31.32 17.15
C PRO A 858 -10.19 -32.81 17.32
N GLU A 859 -9.34 -33.58 18.01
CA GLU A 859 -9.62 -34.98 18.34
C GLU A 859 -10.81 -35.11 19.29
N THR A 860 -10.84 -34.29 20.33
CA THR A 860 -11.94 -34.31 21.31
C THR A 860 -13.25 -33.91 20.65
N HIS A 861 -13.24 -32.90 19.78
CA HIS A 861 -14.39 -32.47 18.99
C HIS A 861 -14.95 -33.62 18.15
N TYR A 862 -14.09 -34.27 17.37
CA TYR A 862 -14.49 -35.39 16.52
C TYR A 862 -15.20 -36.53 17.30
N TRP A 863 -14.72 -36.84 18.51
CA TRP A 863 -15.27 -37.94 19.31
C TRP A 863 -16.44 -37.56 20.22
N ARG A 864 -16.47 -36.33 20.75
CA ARG A 864 -17.36 -35.95 21.87
C ARG A 864 -18.27 -34.75 21.61
N SER A 865 -18.05 -33.97 20.55
CA SER A 865 -18.88 -32.81 20.26
C SER A 865 -20.29 -33.22 19.82
N THR A 866 -21.25 -32.36 20.11
CA THR A 866 -22.62 -32.44 19.57
C THR A 866 -22.76 -31.74 18.20
N GLU A 867 -21.72 -31.01 17.77
CA GLU A 867 -21.68 -30.31 16.49
C GLU A 867 -21.34 -31.26 15.31
N PRO A 868 -21.57 -30.81 14.05
CA PRO A 868 -21.15 -31.56 12.87
C PRO A 868 -19.66 -31.93 12.90
N LYS A 869 -19.37 -33.16 12.47
CA LYS A 869 -18.00 -33.71 12.47
C LYS A 869 -17.34 -33.42 11.14
N ALA A 870 -16.11 -32.91 11.18
CA ALA A 870 -15.27 -32.84 9.98
C ALA A 870 -14.91 -34.25 9.49
N SER A 871 -14.82 -34.43 8.17
CA SER A 871 -14.23 -35.64 7.60
C SER A 871 -12.77 -35.78 8.03
N ASN A 872 -12.40 -36.96 8.50
CA ASN A 872 -11.01 -37.27 8.85
C ASN A 872 -10.25 -37.88 7.67
N TYR A 873 -8.92 -37.92 7.81
CA TYR A 873 -8.05 -38.72 6.94
C TYR A 873 -7.00 -39.46 7.76
N ARG A 874 -6.43 -40.51 7.15
CA ARG A 874 -5.30 -41.25 7.69
C ARG A 874 -4.50 -41.89 6.56
N LEU A 875 -3.19 -41.97 6.73
CA LEU A 875 -2.34 -42.87 5.95
C LEU A 875 -2.34 -44.25 6.61
N GLU A 876 -2.67 -45.27 5.84
CA GLU A 876 -2.66 -46.67 6.27
C GLU A 876 -1.60 -47.43 5.48
N THR A 877 -1.11 -48.54 6.02
CA THR A 877 -0.11 -49.36 5.32
C THR A 877 -0.49 -50.83 5.41
N GLU A 878 -0.62 -51.46 4.25
CA GLU A 878 -0.97 -52.87 4.10
C GLU A 878 0.03 -53.54 3.15
N ALA A 879 0.65 -54.65 3.58
CA ALA A 879 1.65 -55.39 2.79
C ALA A 879 2.81 -54.53 2.22
N GLY A 880 3.21 -53.48 2.94
CA GLY A 880 4.28 -52.56 2.53
C GLY A 880 3.83 -51.44 1.57
N ASN A 881 2.55 -51.41 1.18
CA ASN A 881 1.96 -50.33 0.39
C ASN A 881 1.25 -49.31 1.28
N THR A 882 1.52 -48.02 1.09
CA THR A 882 0.91 -46.92 1.85
C THR A 882 -0.17 -46.25 1.02
N PHE A 883 -1.34 -45.99 1.58
CA PHE A 883 -2.46 -45.38 0.85
C PHE A 883 -3.24 -44.40 1.73
N LEU A 884 -4.02 -43.52 1.10
CA LEU A 884 -4.83 -42.52 1.78
C LEU A 884 -6.23 -43.05 2.10
N ARG A 885 -6.62 -43.03 3.36
CA ARG A 885 -7.99 -43.28 3.82
C ARG A 885 -8.69 -41.96 4.11
N LEU A 886 -9.85 -41.74 3.50
CA LEU A 886 -10.76 -40.64 3.81
C LEU A 886 -11.99 -41.19 4.54
N GLY A 887 -12.33 -40.56 5.66
CA GLY A 887 -13.52 -40.90 6.44
C GLY A 887 -14.76 -40.15 5.99
N THR A 888 -15.73 -40.08 6.90
CA THR A 888 -17.04 -39.48 6.67
C THR A 888 -17.21 -38.23 7.53
N GLY A 889 -17.97 -37.26 7.05
CA GLY A 889 -18.24 -36.01 7.77
C GLY A 889 -18.42 -34.86 6.78
N ASP A 890 -18.32 -33.64 7.28
CA ASP A 890 -18.28 -32.45 6.42
C ASP A 890 -17.07 -32.47 5.49
N ALA A 891 -17.24 -31.88 4.32
CA ALA A 891 -16.30 -31.98 3.22
C ALA A 891 -14.89 -31.50 3.61
N MET A 892 -13.91 -32.34 3.31
CA MET A 892 -12.50 -32.04 3.42
C MET A 892 -11.83 -32.46 2.11
N TYR A 893 -11.06 -31.53 1.55
CA TYR A 893 -10.43 -31.68 0.25
C TYR A 893 -8.95 -31.93 0.47
N MET A 894 -8.44 -33.06 -0.02
CA MET A 894 -7.01 -33.31 -0.10
C MET A 894 -6.50 -32.78 -1.44
N GLU A 895 -5.63 -31.77 -1.42
CA GLU A 895 -5.35 -30.95 -2.60
C GLU A 895 -3.86 -30.82 -2.94
N GLN A 896 -3.58 -30.54 -4.20
CA GLN A 896 -2.24 -30.21 -4.71
C GLN A 896 -2.34 -29.12 -5.78
N PHE A 897 -1.41 -28.15 -5.77
CA PHE A 897 -1.31 -27.17 -6.86
C PHE A 897 -0.82 -27.84 -8.14
N VAL A 898 -1.53 -27.59 -9.24
CA VAL A 898 -1.24 -28.17 -10.57
C VAL A 898 -1.16 -27.06 -11.62
N SER A 899 -0.35 -27.29 -12.66
CA SER A 899 -0.27 -26.40 -13.83
C SER A 899 -1.14 -26.99 -14.94
N ILE A 900 -2.13 -26.23 -15.40
CA ILE A 900 -3.05 -26.65 -16.44
C ILE A 900 -3.15 -25.59 -17.54
N GLU A 901 -3.57 -26.01 -18.72
CA GLU A 901 -3.86 -25.17 -19.87
C GLU A 901 -5.38 -25.14 -20.11
N PRO A 902 -5.94 -23.96 -20.46
CA PRO A 902 -7.36 -23.84 -20.77
C PRO A 902 -7.70 -24.57 -22.07
N GLY A 903 -8.90 -25.13 -22.15
CA GLY A 903 -9.44 -25.80 -23.33
C GLY A 903 -8.92 -27.22 -23.57
N GLN A 904 -8.16 -27.78 -22.63
CA GLN A 904 -7.58 -29.12 -22.71
C GLN A 904 -8.40 -30.16 -21.92
N GLU A 905 -8.27 -31.43 -22.29
CA GLU A 905 -8.75 -32.55 -21.49
C GLU A 905 -7.60 -33.17 -20.69
N TYR A 906 -7.90 -33.50 -19.43
CA TYR A 906 -7.00 -34.19 -18.52
C TYR A 906 -7.61 -35.52 -18.09
N VAL A 907 -6.77 -36.54 -17.97
CA VAL A 907 -7.18 -37.88 -17.55
C VAL A 907 -6.74 -38.10 -16.10
N VAL A 908 -7.67 -38.48 -15.23
CA VAL A 908 -7.40 -38.86 -13.86
C VAL A 908 -7.45 -40.37 -13.75
N HIS A 909 -6.35 -40.98 -13.32
CA HIS A 909 -6.31 -42.37 -12.87
C HIS A 909 -6.22 -42.40 -11.35
N LEU A 910 -7.04 -43.24 -10.72
CA LEU A 910 -6.92 -43.54 -9.29
C LEU A 910 -7.49 -44.91 -8.99
N ASP A 911 -6.92 -45.56 -7.98
CA ASP A 911 -7.46 -46.80 -7.44
C ASP A 911 -8.27 -46.48 -6.17
N ILE A 912 -9.48 -47.03 -6.10
CA ILE A 912 -10.40 -46.81 -4.99
C ILE A 912 -10.81 -48.16 -4.40
N ARG A 913 -10.87 -48.21 -3.07
CA ARG A 913 -11.37 -49.36 -2.32
C ARG A 913 -12.30 -48.89 -1.20
N SER A 914 -13.42 -49.57 -1.00
CA SER A 914 -14.34 -49.26 0.10
C SER A 914 -14.91 -50.53 0.73
N PRO A 915 -15.19 -50.54 2.05
CA PRO A 915 -15.84 -51.67 2.71
C PRO A 915 -17.32 -51.86 2.31
N GLN A 916 -17.99 -50.86 1.74
CA GLN A 916 -19.41 -50.89 1.41
C GLN A 916 -19.64 -50.43 -0.03
N SER A 917 -20.69 -50.95 -0.66
CA SER A 917 -21.14 -50.47 -1.98
C SER A 917 -21.67 -49.03 -1.88
N GLY A 918 -21.61 -48.27 -2.98
CA GLY A 918 -22.07 -46.88 -3.02
C GLY A 918 -21.06 -45.86 -2.49
N ALA A 919 -19.79 -46.26 -2.32
CA ALA A 919 -18.70 -45.35 -2.04
C ALA A 919 -18.36 -44.51 -3.27
N SER A 920 -17.98 -43.26 -3.06
CA SER A 920 -17.74 -42.32 -4.15
C SER A 920 -16.65 -41.31 -3.81
N VAL A 921 -15.69 -41.15 -4.70
CA VAL A 921 -14.64 -40.14 -4.58
C VAL A 921 -14.84 -39.11 -5.68
N SER A 922 -14.92 -37.84 -5.29
CA SER A 922 -14.98 -36.75 -6.24
C SER A 922 -13.60 -36.14 -6.43
N THR A 923 -13.24 -35.99 -7.69
CA THR A 923 -12.01 -35.36 -8.16
C THR A 923 -12.36 -34.03 -8.82
N SER A 924 -11.63 -32.97 -8.52
CA SER A 924 -11.90 -31.65 -9.12
C SER A 924 -10.64 -30.86 -9.46
N LEU A 925 -10.74 -30.08 -10.52
CA LEU A 925 -9.81 -29.00 -10.87
C LEU A 925 -10.52 -27.68 -10.58
N CYS A 926 -9.96 -26.87 -9.68
CA CYS A 926 -10.54 -25.60 -9.28
C CYS A 926 -9.51 -24.47 -9.27
N GLU A 927 -9.87 -23.30 -9.78
CA GLU A 927 -9.12 -22.07 -9.54
C GLU A 927 -9.27 -21.70 -8.06
N LYS A 928 -8.22 -21.87 -7.26
CA LYS A 928 -8.30 -21.75 -5.79
C LYS A 928 -6.93 -21.43 -5.22
N LEU A 929 -6.83 -20.38 -4.41
CA LEU A 929 -5.63 -20.12 -3.63
C LEU A 929 -5.60 -21.01 -2.37
N LEU A 930 -6.65 -20.95 -1.54
CA LEU A 930 -6.69 -21.73 -0.30
C LEU A 930 -8.06 -22.26 0.10
N LEU A 931 -9.07 -21.39 0.31
CA LEU A 931 -10.42 -21.81 0.75
C LEU A 931 -11.47 -21.66 -0.35
N THR A 932 -11.66 -20.44 -0.86
CA THR A 932 -12.71 -20.15 -1.83
C THR A 932 -12.32 -20.65 -3.22
N SER A 933 -13.16 -21.52 -3.79
CA SER A 933 -13.03 -22.00 -5.16
C SER A 933 -13.70 -21.03 -6.13
N GLY A 934 -13.04 -20.75 -7.25
CA GLY A 934 -13.60 -20.06 -8.41
C GLY A 934 -14.20 -21.04 -9.40
N ARG A 935 -13.74 -20.98 -10.66
CA ARG A 935 -14.17 -21.93 -11.70
C ARG A 935 -13.68 -23.34 -11.37
N CYS A 936 -14.59 -24.31 -11.43
CA CYS A 936 -14.31 -25.70 -11.11
C CYS A 936 -14.85 -26.66 -12.19
N ALA A 937 -14.12 -27.75 -12.42
CA ALA A 937 -14.57 -28.92 -13.15
C ALA A 937 -14.41 -30.14 -12.24
N ALA A 938 -15.47 -30.93 -12.05
CA ALA A 938 -15.45 -32.07 -11.14
C ALA A 938 -16.04 -33.33 -11.78
N LYS A 939 -15.52 -34.48 -11.39
CA LYS A 939 -16.02 -35.82 -11.76
C LYS A 939 -15.95 -36.75 -10.56
N THR A 940 -16.93 -37.62 -10.44
CA THR A 940 -17.05 -38.57 -9.33
C THR A 940 -16.83 -39.99 -9.84
N ALA A 941 -15.89 -40.70 -9.22
CA ALA A 941 -15.75 -42.14 -9.37
C ALA A 941 -16.66 -42.86 -8.37
N LEU A 942 -17.41 -43.86 -8.85
CA LEU A 942 -18.33 -44.68 -8.07
C LEU A 942 -17.76 -46.08 -7.94
N VAL A 943 -17.66 -46.58 -6.69
CA VAL A 943 -17.25 -47.96 -6.41
C VAL A 943 -18.46 -48.88 -6.60
N THR A 944 -18.36 -49.80 -7.56
CA THR A 944 -19.44 -50.73 -7.91
C THR A 944 -19.20 -52.10 -7.31
N GLY A 945 -20.20 -52.67 -6.63
CA GLY A 945 -20.10 -53.99 -5.98
C GLY A 945 -19.67 -53.93 -4.50
N GLU A 946 -19.90 -55.02 -3.77
CA GLU A 946 -19.48 -55.18 -2.38
C GLU A 946 -18.14 -55.90 -2.33
N GLY A 947 -17.09 -55.29 -1.75
CA GLY A 947 -15.83 -56.00 -1.53
C GLY A 947 -14.61 -55.10 -1.33
N ARG A 948 -13.68 -55.57 -0.49
CA ARG A 948 -12.39 -54.93 -0.17
C ARG A 948 -11.36 -55.00 -1.31
N GLN A 949 -11.78 -55.03 -2.57
CA GLN A 949 -10.84 -55.06 -3.70
C GLN A 949 -10.62 -53.65 -4.25
N TRP A 950 -9.39 -53.41 -4.70
CA TRP A 950 -9.03 -52.17 -5.39
C TRP A 950 -9.67 -52.14 -6.78
N GLN A 951 -10.35 -51.05 -7.10
CA GLN A 951 -10.97 -50.79 -8.39
C GLN A 951 -10.25 -49.62 -9.05
N SER A 952 -9.76 -49.82 -10.27
CA SER A 952 -9.13 -48.75 -11.02
C SER A 952 -10.15 -47.92 -11.76
N HIS A 953 -10.08 -46.60 -11.61
CA HIS A 953 -10.98 -45.65 -12.22
C HIS A 953 -10.22 -44.68 -13.12
N GLU A 954 -10.77 -44.48 -14.33
CA GLU A 954 -10.34 -43.45 -15.26
C GLU A 954 -11.46 -42.40 -15.38
N LEU A 955 -11.14 -41.14 -15.09
CA LEU A 955 -12.06 -40.01 -15.21
C LEU A 955 -11.49 -38.97 -16.17
N ARG A 956 -12.33 -38.35 -16.99
CA ARG A 956 -11.93 -37.25 -17.88
C ARG A 956 -12.42 -35.92 -17.36
N LEU A 957 -11.49 -35.00 -17.10
CA LEU A 957 -11.72 -33.63 -16.66
C LEU A 957 -11.36 -32.65 -17.78
N ALA A 958 -12.36 -31.97 -18.34
CA ALA A 958 -12.13 -30.88 -19.27
C ALA A 958 -11.81 -29.59 -18.49
N SER A 959 -10.68 -28.94 -18.79
CA SER A 959 -10.32 -27.68 -18.12
C SER A 959 -11.22 -26.52 -18.53
N GLY A 960 -11.79 -26.53 -19.74
CA GLY A 960 -12.63 -25.44 -20.22
C GLY A 960 -11.91 -24.09 -20.09
N ASP A 961 -12.51 -23.14 -19.37
CA ASP A 961 -11.88 -21.84 -19.10
C ASP A 961 -10.98 -21.82 -17.84
N ILE A 962 -10.82 -22.93 -17.12
CA ILE A 962 -9.98 -23.01 -15.91
C ILE A 962 -8.51 -22.82 -16.33
N GLY A 963 -7.79 -21.95 -15.62
CA GLY A 963 -6.42 -21.56 -15.98
C GLY A 963 -6.37 -20.47 -17.05
N ARG A 964 -7.53 -19.98 -17.54
CA ARG A 964 -7.59 -18.84 -18.45
C ARG A 964 -7.28 -17.56 -17.69
N GLY A 965 -6.12 -16.98 -17.99
CA GLY A 965 -5.58 -15.77 -17.37
C GLY A 965 -4.28 -16.04 -16.63
N ALA A 966 -3.22 -15.31 -16.96
CA ALA A 966 -1.93 -15.45 -16.32
C ALA A 966 -2.05 -15.33 -14.79
N TRP A 967 -1.39 -16.24 -14.06
CA TRP A 967 -1.22 -16.21 -12.60
C TRP A 967 -2.41 -16.63 -11.73
N ARG A 968 -3.47 -17.23 -12.29
CA ARG A 968 -4.51 -17.93 -11.49
C ARG A 968 -3.99 -19.29 -11.01
N PRO A 969 -3.83 -19.53 -9.70
CA PRO A 969 -3.43 -20.85 -9.23
C PRO A 969 -4.60 -21.84 -9.34
N VAL A 970 -4.29 -23.06 -9.76
CA VAL A 970 -5.24 -24.16 -9.90
C VAL A 970 -4.85 -25.29 -8.95
N LYS A 971 -5.85 -25.86 -8.28
CA LYS A 971 -5.69 -27.03 -7.43
C LYS A 971 -6.42 -28.22 -8.01
N PHE A 972 -5.78 -29.38 -7.92
CA PHE A 972 -6.40 -30.68 -8.06
C PHE A 972 -6.78 -31.17 -6.66
N SER A 973 -8.03 -31.58 -6.47
CA SER A 973 -8.59 -31.90 -5.16
C SER A 973 -9.32 -33.25 -5.17
N LEU A 974 -9.16 -34.00 -4.08
CA LEU A 974 -9.86 -35.26 -3.81
C LEU A 974 -10.75 -35.08 -2.58
N HIS A 975 -12.01 -35.50 -2.65
CA HIS A 975 -12.86 -35.58 -1.45
C HIS A 975 -13.77 -36.81 -1.46
N ASN A 976 -14.08 -37.31 -0.27
CA ASN A 976 -15.07 -38.37 -0.11
C ASN A 976 -16.47 -37.78 -0.25
N ALA A 977 -17.19 -38.18 -1.30
CA ALA A 977 -18.56 -37.74 -1.56
C ALA A 977 -19.61 -38.72 -1.00
N SER A 978 -19.18 -39.76 -0.29
CA SER A 978 -20.04 -40.82 0.24
C SER A 978 -20.14 -40.82 1.77
N ARG A 979 -21.10 -41.60 2.28
CA ARG A 979 -21.30 -41.80 3.74
C ARG A 979 -20.56 -43.03 4.28
N THR A 980 -19.61 -43.57 3.52
CA THR A 980 -18.76 -44.67 3.95
C THR A 980 -17.30 -44.28 3.76
N ARG A 981 -16.38 -44.94 4.48
CA ARG A 981 -14.94 -44.65 4.32
C ARG A 981 -14.45 -45.13 2.95
N VAL A 982 -13.46 -44.44 2.41
CA VAL A 982 -12.83 -44.77 1.13
C VAL A 982 -11.32 -44.77 1.28
N ASP A 983 -10.69 -45.78 0.72
CA ASP A 983 -9.25 -45.90 0.56
C ASP A 983 -8.91 -45.53 -0.89
N ILE A 984 -7.88 -44.70 -1.08
CA ILE A 984 -7.47 -44.11 -2.36
C ILE A 984 -5.97 -44.32 -2.52
N ASP A 985 -5.55 -44.75 -3.71
CA ASP A 985 -4.15 -44.96 -4.06
C ASP A 985 -3.88 -44.65 -5.54
N ASN A 986 -2.60 -44.60 -5.93
CA ASN A 986 -2.12 -44.43 -7.31
C ASN A 986 -2.74 -43.25 -8.07
N VAL A 987 -2.84 -42.09 -7.42
CA VAL A 987 -3.50 -40.90 -7.99
C VAL A 987 -2.63 -40.20 -9.02
N GLN A 988 -3.06 -40.26 -10.28
CA GLN A 988 -2.36 -39.65 -11.42
C GLN A 988 -3.29 -38.68 -12.15
N LEU A 989 -2.85 -37.44 -12.33
CA LEU A 989 -3.44 -36.50 -13.27
C LEU A 989 -2.52 -36.42 -14.48
N LEU A 990 -3.02 -36.81 -15.65
CA LEU A 990 -2.27 -36.88 -16.90
C LEU A 990 -2.75 -35.85 -17.91
N THR A 991 -1.83 -35.29 -18.70
CA THR A 991 -2.16 -34.53 -19.92
C THR A 991 -2.71 -35.46 -21.02
N ALA A 992 -3.23 -34.88 -22.11
CA ALA A 992 -3.64 -35.65 -23.29
C ALA A 992 -2.48 -36.46 -23.91
N GLU A 993 -1.24 -36.00 -23.74
CA GLU A 993 0.00 -36.65 -24.18
C GLU A 993 0.50 -37.72 -23.20
N GLY A 994 -0.16 -37.89 -22.04
CA GLY A 994 0.23 -38.84 -21.00
C GLY A 994 1.29 -38.33 -20.02
N GLU A 995 1.59 -37.03 -19.99
CA GLU A 995 2.52 -36.46 -19.00
C GLU A 995 1.84 -36.38 -17.62
N GLN A 996 2.48 -36.95 -16.59
CA GLN A 996 1.97 -36.90 -15.22
C GLN A 996 2.26 -35.55 -14.54
N ILE A 997 1.20 -34.88 -14.11
CA ILE A 997 1.24 -33.57 -13.45
C ILE A 997 1.32 -33.70 -11.93
N THR A 998 0.58 -34.65 -11.34
CA THR A 998 0.57 -34.87 -9.88
C THR A 998 1.88 -35.47 -9.40
N ARG A 999 2.22 -35.22 -8.13
CA ARG A 999 3.41 -35.77 -7.45
C ARG A 999 3.01 -36.50 -6.18
N ASN A 1000 3.72 -37.59 -5.85
CA ASN A 1000 3.48 -38.43 -4.67
C ASN A 1000 2.03 -38.95 -4.59
N GLY A 1001 1.50 -39.44 -5.72
CA GLY A 1001 0.13 -39.97 -5.82
C GLY A 1001 -0.04 -41.39 -5.26
N ASP A 1002 1.07 -42.08 -5.03
CA ASP A 1002 1.20 -43.39 -4.38
C ASP A 1002 1.42 -43.28 -2.86
N PHE A 1003 1.46 -42.04 -2.32
CA PHE A 1003 1.64 -41.74 -0.90
C PHE A 1003 2.88 -42.38 -0.23
N ALA A 1004 3.88 -42.80 -1.02
CA ALA A 1004 5.11 -43.40 -0.52
C ALA A 1004 5.95 -42.42 0.31
N GLN A 1005 5.80 -41.11 0.06
CA GLN A 1005 6.42 -40.03 0.84
C GLN A 1005 5.40 -39.39 1.81
N ASN A 1006 4.48 -40.18 2.34
CA ASN A 1006 3.36 -39.72 3.19
C ASN A 1006 2.54 -38.63 2.47
N LEU A 1007 2.26 -37.51 3.13
CA LEU A 1007 1.53 -36.36 2.56
C LEU A 1007 2.44 -35.28 1.97
N ASP A 1008 3.72 -35.57 1.68
CA ASP A 1008 4.55 -34.59 0.98
C ASP A 1008 3.87 -34.19 -0.33
N ARG A 1009 3.72 -32.87 -0.55
CA ARG A 1009 3.01 -32.22 -1.66
C ARG A 1009 1.48 -32.29 -1.64
N TRP A 1010 0.87 -32.91 -0.63
CA TRP A 1010 -0.57 -32.94 -0.44
C TRP A 1010 -0.95 -32.10 0.78
N PHE A 1011 -1.88 -31.17 0.60
CA PHE A 1011 -2.32 -30.28 1.67
C PHE A 1011 -3.85 -30.18 1.66
N PHE A 1012 -4.46 -30.29 2.83
CA PHE A 1012 -5.91 -30.32 2.92
C PHE A 1012 -6.52 -28.94 3.19
N SER A 1013 -7.79 -28.78 2.81
CA SER A 1013 -8.63 -27.65 3.24
C SER A 1013 -10.04 -28.14 3.57
N VAL A 1014 -10.80 -27.36 4.35
CA VAL A 1014 -12.15 -27.70 4.80
C VAL A 1014 -13.13 -26.56 4.59
N ASP A 1015 -14.41 -26.91 4.51
CA ASP A 1015 -15.50 -25.93 4.43
C ASP A 1015 -16.01 -25.51 5.83
N GLU A 1016 -15.95 -26.42 6.80
CA GLU A 1016 -16.42 -26.20 8.18
C GLU A 1016 -15.25 -26.03 9.16
N HIS A 1017 -15.27 -24.94 9.93
CA HIS A 1017 -14.14 -24.49 10.76
C HIS A 1017 -14.32 -24.78 12.26
N LEU A 1018 -15.56 -24.97 12.75
CA LEU A 1018 -15.82 -25.21 14.18
C LEU A 1018 -15.08 -26.44 14.75
N PRO A 1019 -14.92 -27.56 14.00
CA PRO A 1019 -14.21 -28.73 14.50
C PRO A 1019 -12.73 -28.51 14.81
N TRP A 1020 -12.14 -27.42 14.31
CA TRP A 1020 -10.70 -27.19 14.34
C TRP A 1020 -10.28 -26.17 15.41
N HIS A 1021 -11.20 -25.32 15.84
CA HIS A 1021 -10.90 -24.16 16.70
C HIS A 1021 -11.94 -24.00 17.80
N ALA A 1022 -11.53 -24.00 19.07
CA ALA A 1022 -12.38 -23.53 20.16
C ALA A 1022 -12.52 -22.00 20.03
N LYS A 1023 -13.61 -21.50 19.42
CA LYS A 1023 -13.75 -20.11 18.93
C LYS A 1023 -13.76 -19.00 19.99
N THR A 1024 -12.72 -18.85 20.82
CA THR A 1024 -12.32 -17.69 21.62
C THR A 1024 -11.11 -18.07 22.47
N MET A 1025 -10.10 -17.20 22.57
CA MET A 1025 -8.83 -17.52 23.22
C MET A 1025 -8.96 -17.92 24.70
N PRO A 1026 -9.78 -17.28 25.57
CA PRO A 1026 -9.95 -17.72 26.94
C PRO A 1026 -10.52 -19.13 27.08
N VAL A 1027 -11.48 -19.52 26.22
CA VAL A 1027 -12.05 -20.88 26.22
C VAL A 1027 -11.01 -21.87 25.72
N ALA A 1028 -10.27 -21.54 24.65
CA ALA A 1028 -9.18 -22.38 24.17
C ALA A 1028 -8.10 -22.60 25.25
N ILE A 1029 -7.67 -21.55 25.96
CA ILE A 1029 -6.69 -21.69 27.05
C ILE A 1029 -7.26 -22.55 28.19
N LEU A 1030 -8.52 -22.33 28.57
CA LEU A 1030 -9.16 -23.12 29.62
C LEU A 1030 -9.33 -24.58 29.21
N PHE A 1031 -9.61 -24.85 27.94
CA PHE A 1031 -9.68 -26.20 27.38
C PHE A 1031 -8.31 -26.88 27.39
N ASP A 1032 -7.30 -26.25 26.80
CA ASP A 1032 -5.97 -26.85 26.58
C ASP A 1032 -5.09 -26.87 27.84
N GLN A 1033 -5.13 -25.81 28.65
CA GLN A 1033 -4.18 -25.54 29.74
C GLN A 1033 -4.83 -25.31 31.12
N GLY A 1034 -6.16 -25.31 31.20
CA GLY A 1034 -6.90 -25.16 32.45
C GLY A 1034 -6.74 -23.79 33.12
N TRP A 1035 -7.14 -23.71 34.39
CA TRP A 1035 -7.08 -22.45 35.15
C TRP A 1035 -5.66 -21.91 35.36
N PHE A 1036 -4.65 -22.78 35.47
CA PHE A 1036 -3.26 -22.31 35.58
C PHE A 1036 -2.75 -21.69 34.29
N GLY A 1037 -3.09 -22.27 33.13
CA GLY A 1037 -2.82 -21.64 31.84
C GLY A 1037 -3.48 -20.27 31.73
N LEU A 1038 -4.75 -20.17 32.10
CA LEU A 1038 -5.50 -18.91 32.06
C LEU A 1038 -4.87 -17.85 32.98
N ALA A 1039 -4.44 -18.24 34.18
CA ALA A 1039 -3.74 -17.35 35.11
C ALA A 1039 -2.36 -16.92 34.56
N ALA A 1040 -1.61 -17.82 33.93
CA ALA A 1040 -0.30 -17.53 33.34
C ALA A 1040 -0.41 -16.54 32.18
N PHE A 1041 -1.33 -16.77 31.25
CA PHE A 1041 -1.62 -15.85 30.15
C PHE A 1041 -2.16 -14.51 30.67
N GLY A 1042 -3.07 -14.52 31.64
CA GLY A 1042 -3.59 -13.31 32.28
C GLY A 1042 -2.48 -12.49 32.94
N ALA A 1043 -1.56 -13.14 33.65
CA ALA A 1043 -0.40 -12.49 34.26
C ALA A 1043 0.54 -11.88 33.20
N LEU A 1044 0.82 -12.60 32.11
CA LEU A 1044 1.63 -12.12 30.99
C LEU A 1044 1.01 -10.89 30.33
N VAL A 1045 -0.26 -10.99 29.93
CA VAL A 1045 -0.99 -9.91 29.26
C VAL A 1045 -1.13 -8.70 30.19
N GLY A 1046 -1.52 -8.92 31.45
CA GLY A 1046 -1.67 -7.86 32.44
C GLY A 1046 -0.36 -7.13 32.71
N LEU A 1047 0.75 -7.87 32.86
CA LEU A 1047 2.08 -7.27 32.98
C LEU A 1047 2.47 -6.52 31.70
N GLY A 1048 2.12 -7.08 30.54
CA GLY A 1048 2.43 -6.61 29.19
C GLY A 1048 1.86 -5.24 28.96
N ILE A 1049 0.55 -5.14 29.12
CA ILE A 1049 -0.23 -3.91 29.05
C ILE A 1049 0.29 -2.92 30.10
N LYS A 1050 0.40 -3.31 31.37
CA LYS A 1050 0.81 -2.38 32.44
C LYS A 1050 2.16 -1.71 32.17
N ARG A 1051 3.17 -2.46 31.75
CA ARG A 1051 4.51 -1.91 31.50
C ARG A 1051 4.57 -1.13 30.19
N THR A 1052 3.92 -1.63 29.14
CA THR A 1052 3.89 -0.96 27.84
C THR A 1052 3.13 0.36 27.93
N THR A 1053 1.98 0.40 28.62
CA THR A 1053 1.22 1.62 28.91
C THR A 1053 2.06 2.63 29.68
N ARG A 1054 2.78 2.20 30.74
CA ARG A 1054 3.70 3.09 31.48
C ARG A 1054 4.78 3.68 30.57
N SER A 1055 5.33 2.90 29.65
CA SER A 1055 6.34 3.37 28.70
C SER A 1055 5.75 4.32 27.65
N ALA A 1056 4.55 4.02 27.14
CA ALA A 1056 3.82 4.87 26.20
C ALA A 1056 3.47 6.24 26.83
N LEU A 1057 2.99 6.24 28.08
CA LEU A 1057 2.70 7.46 28.87
C LEU A 1057 3.94 8.32 29.13
N ARG A 1058 5.15 7.73 29.10
CA ARG A 1058 6.43 8.45 29.16
C ARG A 1058 6.88 9.00 27.79
N GLY A 1059 6.07 8.85 26.75
CA GLY A 1059 6.32 9.37 25.41
C GLY A 1059 7.09 8.42 24.48
N ASP A 1060 7.21 7.13 24.80
CA ASP A 1060 7.79 6.13 23.89
C ASP A 1060 6.78 5.67 22.83
N PRO A 1061 6.94 6.08 21.56
CA PRO A 1061 5.95 5.81 20.52
C PRO A 1061 5.94 4.34 20.08
N LEU A 1062 7.07 3.61 20.22
CA LEU A 1062 7.11 2.19 19.85
C LEU A 1062 6.40 1.34 20.92
N ALA A 1063 6.50 1.72 22.19
CA ALA A 1063 5.65 1.12 23.23
C ALA A 1063 4.16 1.41 22.95
N GLY A 1064 3.84 2.64 22.51
CA GLY A 1064 2.51 2.99 22.03
C GLY A 1064 1.97 2.07 20.92
N ALA A 1065 2.79 1.82 19.90
CA ALA A 1065 2.44 0.89 18.82
C ALA A 1065 2.23 -0.54 19.34
N THR A 1066 3.08 -1.02 20.25
CA THR A 1066 2.92 -2.36 20.82
C THR A 1066 1.67 -2.47 21.70
N LEU A 1067 1.33 -1.44 22.47
CA LEU A 1067 0.08 -1.41 23.24
C LEU A 1067 -1.13 -1.49 22.31
N ALA A 1068 -1.16 -0.66 21.28
CA ALA A 1068 -2.20 -0.66 20.26
C ALA A 1068 -2.34 -2.03 19.58
N SER A 1069 -1.21 -2.63 19.20
CA SER A 1069 -1.12 -3.95 18.57
C SER A 1069 -1.71 -5.03 19.49
N LEU A 1070 -1.25 -5.09 20.75
CA LEU A 1070 -1.74 -6.06 21.74
C LEU A 1070 -3.24 -5.89 22.01
N THR A 1071 -3.72 -4.67 22.23
CA THR A 1071 -5.13 -4.43 22.51
C THR A 1071 -6.02 -4.78 21.32
N GLY A 1072 -5.61 -4.45 20.09
CA GLY A 1072 -6.34 -4.84 18.88
C GLY A 1072 -6.41 -6.35 18.69
N VAL A 1073 -5.30 -7.07 18.89
CA VAL A 1073 -5.27 -8.53 18.85
C VAL A 1073 -6.14 -9.14 19.94
N LEU A 1074 -6.16 -8.57 21.15
CA LEU A 1074 -7.02 -9.05 22.24
C LEU A 1074 -8.52 -8.90 21.95
N VAL A 1075 -8.92 -7.87 21.19
CA VAL A 1075 -10.31 -7.73 20.72
C VAL A 1075 -10.68 -8.88 19.77
N ILE A 1076 -9.77 -9.25 18.86
CA ILE A 1076 -9.96 -10.42 17.98
C ILE A 1076 -9.98 -11.70 18.83
N ALA A 1077 -9.05 -11.84 19.76
CA ALA A 1077 -8.90 -13.01 20.64
C ALA A 1077 -10.09 -13.23 21.59
N ALA A 1078 -10.92 -12.20 21.81
CA ALA A 1078 -12.18 -12.36 22.56
C ALA A 1078 -13.24 -13.13 21.76
N LEU A 1079 -13.11 -13.16 20.43
CA LEU A 1079 -14.05 -13.83 19.53
C LEU A 1079 -13.43 -15.06 18.85
N ASP A 1080 -12.15 -15.05 18.50
CA ASP A 1080 -11.47 -16.19 17.87
C ASP A 1080 -10.24 -16.62 18.66
N THR A 1081 -9.68 -17.78 18.33
CA THR A 1081 -8.44 -18.25 18.94
C THR A 1081 -7.25 -17.89 18.05
N VAL A 1082 -6.19 -17.41 18.69
CA VAL A 1082 -4.98 -16.89 18.02
C VAL A 1082 -3.73 -17.70 18.40
N ILE A 1083 -3.87 -18.63 19.34
CA ILE A 1083 -2.76 -19.35 19.97
C ILE A 1083 -2.68 -20.84 19.63
N ASP A 1084 -3.68 -21.35 18.92
CA ASP A 1084 -3.74 -22.71 18.38
C ASP A 1084 -2.90 -22.89 17.12
N THR A 1085 -2.38 -21.79 16.56
CA THR A 1085 -1.37 -21.79 15.51
C THR A 1085 0.01 -21.36 16.06
N PRO A 1086 1.10 -22.08 15.71
CA PRO A 1086 2.41 -21.86 16.37
C PRO A 1086 3.01 -20.49 16.06
N ARG A 1087 2.82 -19.99 14.83
CA ARG A 1087 3.36 -18.70 14.36
C ARG A 1087 2.70 -17.52 15.05
N PHE A 1088 1.39 -17.58 15.31
CA PHE A 1088 0.65 -16.51 15.97
C PHE A 1088 0.77 -16.57 17.49
N LEU A 1089 0.89 -17.76 18.08
CA LEU A 1089 1.33 -17.90 19.46
C LEU A 1089 2.69 -17.22 19.67
N LEU A 1090 3.68 -17.52 18.80
CA LEU A 1090 4.98 -16.84 18.80
C LEU A 1090 4.82 -15.31 18.69
N LEU A 1091 4.05 -14.82 17.71
CA LEU A 1091 3.83 -13.38 17.51
C LEU A 1091 3.24 -12.71 18.75
N PHE A 1092 2.20 -13.30 19.32
CA PHE A 1092 1.52 -12.78 20.50
C PHE A 1092 2.49 -12.64 21.68
N LEU A 1093 3.27 -13.69 21.95
CA LEU A 1093 4.28 -13.67 23.02
C LEU A 1093 5.37 -12.63 22.74
N LEU A 1094 5.88 -12.53 21.52
CA LEU A 1094 6.85 -11.49 21.15
C LEU A 1094 6.30 -10.08 21.35
N LEU A 1095 5.04 -9.81 20.95
CA LEU A 1095 4.42 -8.50 21.15
C LEU A 1095 4.34 -8.14 22.65
N THR A 1096 3.99 -9.08 23.52
CA THR A 1096 3.93 -8.80 24.97
C THR A 1096 5.27 -8.38 25.55
N TRP A 1097 6.37 -8.99 25.10
CA TRP A 1097 7.72 -8.69 25.61
C TRP A 1097 8.37 -7.47 24.95
N MET A 1098 8.19 -7.29 23.64
CA MET A 1098 8.80 -6.17 22.90
C MET A 1098 8.31 -4.80 23.40
N GLY A 1099 7.08 -4.73 23.91
CA GLY A 1099 6.49 -3.49 24.44
C GLY A 1099 7.24 -2.92 25.65
N TRP A 1100 7.81 -3.77 26.50
CA TRP A 1100 8.52 -3.34 27.71
C TRP A 1100 10.05 -3.49 27.67
N ALA A 1101 10.61 -4.12 26.64
CA ALA A 1101 12.04 -4.47 26.56
C ALA A 1101 13.00 -3.26 26.60
N GLY A 1102 12.50 -2.03 26.49
CA GLY A 1102 13.31 -0.79 26.52
C GLY A 1102 13.42 -0.08 27.86
N GLY A 1103 12.87 -0.65 28.94
CA GLY A 1103 12.84 -0.03 30.26
C GLY A 1103 13.79 -0.66 31.27
N SER A 1104 15.07 -0.93 30.95
CA SER A 1104 16.02 -1.22 32.04
C SER A 1104 16.39 0.09 32.72
N SER A 1105 15.81 0.31 33.90
CA SER A 1105 16.19 1.36 34.82
C SER A 1105 17.69 1.31 35.13
N SER A 1106 18.48 2.19 34.50
CA SER A 1106 19.84 2.52 34.97
C SER A 1106 19.83 3.60 36.07
N ASN A 1107 18.67 4.12 36.47
CA ASN A 1107 18.54 5.17 37.49
C ASN A 1107 17.83 4.68 38.76
N ARG A 1108 18.35 3.62 39.38
CA ARG A 1108 18.18 3.44 40.83
C ARG A 1108 19.57 3.39 41.44
N HIS A 1109 20.12 4.57 41.73
CA HIS A 1109 21.09 4.66 42.80
C HIS A 1109 20.35 4.32 44.11
N PRO A 1110 20.80 3.34 44.90
CA PRO A 1110 20.33 3.22 46.27
C PRO A 1110 20.81 4.47 47.02
N ALA A 1111 19.88 5.10 47.74
CA ALA A 1111 20.22 6.03 48.81
C ALA A 1111 20.87 5.26 49.97
#